data_AF-A0A8S1SHH5-F1
#
_entry.id   AF-A0A8S1SHH5-F1
#
_cell.length_a   1.000
_cell.length_b   1.000
_cell.length_c   1.000
_cell.angle_alpha   90.00
_cell.angle_beta   90.00
_cell.angle_gamma   90.00
#
_symmetry.space_group_name_H-M   'P 1'
#
loop_
_entity.id
_entity.type
_entity.pdbx_description
1 polymer ?
#
loop_
_entity_poly.entity_id
_entity_poly.type
_entity_poly.pdbx_seq_one_letter_code
_entity_poly.pdbx_strand_id
1 'polypeptide(L)'
;MNNIFRFKSFMRTPMFWFSQPMHKLIRNIGVSAHIDSGKTTFSERVLYYGGRIHEIHEVKGADSAGATMDFMELEKEKGITIQSAATHLKWKGHQVNLIDTPGHVDFTIEVERALRVLDGGVLLICGVAGVQPQTLTVHKQMSRYKVPRIIFINKLDRMGANPWSAIQSIRKRLSLTVAAVQIPIGQDQTFNGLVDLIKMKAYFFEGLKGEDVKETEVPERYMEEAKEKRQELIETLGSIDPEIEDLYLNEQPISEEKLKASIRKNCQDHKFYPVFMGSAYKNKGVQLALDGVVDYLPAPEEKQNFGFQISQDQKEEKKIEFKTDPKLPFVGYAFKLEENKFGQLTYVRVYQGKLKKGDYVYNMKTKKRVKVARMAKMHANQMEEINDVEAGDIFAVFGVDCSSGDTLVYGDMNYQVLCSSMFVPQPVMSLSIKPTKKEYSARFQKALSKFQREDPTFNVDMDKESEEIIISGMGELHLQIYAERMRREFEIDVQLGQPTVNYRETITQKQQFDYLHKKQTGGAGQYAKVIGYMEPLQLEEGQFSNQFENHVIGTSIPNEYITAVEKGFYESVDKGPLTGYPVVNVRFVLEGGETHVVDSSSNAFMTATKYAFAQTFRQAGPEILEPVMAVEIMVPAPSYQQAMVGIAKRRGSVTNTESRGDMFVLNADVPLSQMFGYATELRGFTSGQGEFSLEYKRHDPVPPNEIETIIAKFKKQKRGQ
;
A
#
# COMPACT_ATOMS: atom_id res chain seq x y z
N MET A 1 30.89 59.26 11.68
CA MET A 1 30.66 58.49 12.93
C MET A 1 29.35 58.98 13.55
N ASN A 2 28.20 58.88 12.87
CA ASN A 2 27.35 57.72 12.54
C ASN A 2 26.81 56.94 13.76
N ASN A 3 25.53 57.23 14.04
CA ASN A 3 24.45 56.32 14.43
C ASN A 3 24.56 55.52 15.73
N ILE A 4 24.23 56.17 16.84
CA ILE A 4 23.64 55.51 18.01
C ILE A 4 22.55 56.45 18.53
N PHE A 5 21.29 56.28 18.12
CA PHE A 5 20.07 56.70 18.86
C PHE A 5 18.82 56.48 17.99
N ARG A 6 18.41 55.21 17.80
CA ARG A 6 17.04 54.86 17.38
C ARG A 6 16.75 53.37 17.59
N PHE A 7 16.67 52.93 18.85
CA PHE A 7 16.13 51.60 19.17
C PHE A 7 15.59 51.55 20.62
N LYS A 8 14.53 52.32 20.89
CA LYS A 8 13.68 52.13 22.09
C LYS A 8 12.25 52.56 21.78
N SER A 9 11.51 51.71 21.07
CA SER A 9 10.03 51.74 21.05
C SER A 9 9.48 50.49 20.35
N PHE A 10 9.73 49.30 20.90
CA PHE A 10 8.96 48.09 20.54
C PHE A 10 9.08 47.03 21.67
N MET A 11 8.60 47.38 22.86
CA MET A 11 8.35 46.42 23.94
C MET A 11 7.08 46.85 24.67
N ARG A 12 5.94 46.51 24.08
CA ARG A 12 4.65 46.36 24.77
C ARG A 12 3.89 45.22 24.08
N THR A 13 4.34 44.01 24.30
CA THR A 13 3.56 42.80 24.04
C THR A 13 2.67 42.55 25.26
N PRO A 14 1.36 42.29 25.11
CA PRO A 14 0.50 41.98 26.26
C PRO A 14 0.93 40.67 26.91
N MET A 15 1.10 40.73 28.22
CA MET A 15 1.48 39.65 29.14
C MET A 15 0.34 38.63 29.30
N PHE A 16 -0.10 37.98 28.22
CA PHE A 16 -1.21 37.00 28.20
C PHE A 16 -0.85 35.63 27.61
N TRP A 17 0.41 35.41 27.23
CA TRP A 17 0.88 34.19 26.54
C TRP A 17 1.55 33.13 27.44
N PHE A 18 1.38 33.21 28.77
CA PHE A 18 1.96 32.24 29.71
C PHE A 18 0.86 31.51 30.52
N SER A 19 0.11 30.61 29.88
CA SER A 19 -0.42 29.38 30.51
C SER A 19 -1.25 28.50 29.55
N GLN A 20 -0.90 28.38 28.26
CA GLN A 20 -1.54 27.34 27.44
C GLN A 20 -0.78 26.01 27.56
N PRO A 21 -1.47 24.88 27.78
CA PRO A 21 -0.83 23.57 27.78
C PRO A 21 -0.09 23.32 26.46
N MET A 22 1.12 22.73 26.52
CA MET A 22 1.97 22.52 25.33
C MET A 22 1.25 21.79 24.18
N HIS A 23 0.32 20.88 24.47
CA HIS A 23 -0.41 20.13 23.44
C HIS A 23 -1.34 20.99 22.56
N LYS A 24 -1.82 22.14 23.04
CA LYS A 24 -2.67 23.05 22.24
C LYS A 24 -1.94 23.69 21.07
N LEU A 25 -0.61 23.79 21.21
CA LEU A 25 0.29 24.40 20.25
C LEU A 25 0.89 23.37 19.29
N ILE A 26 0.54 22.09 19.40
CA ILE A 26 1.01 21.04 18.49
C ILE A 26 0.05 20.92 17.30
N ARG A 27 0.61 20.71 16.10
CA ARG A 27 -0.12 20.31 14.89
C ARG A 27 0.57 19.11 14.26
N ASN A 28 -0.11 17.97 14.21
CA ASN A 28 0.37 16.79 13.49
C ASN A 28 -0.28 16.77 12.11
N ILE A 29 0.46 17.16 11.07
CA ILE A 29 -0.06 17.29 9.70
C ILE A 29 0.64 16.39 8.69
N GLY A 30 -0.13 15.87 7.75
CA GLY A 30 0.40 15.20 6.57
C GLY A 30 0.20 16.00 5.30
N VAL A 31 1.11 15.86 4.36
CA VAL A 31 0.97 16.42 3.02
C VAL A 31 0.74 15.27 2.06
N SER A 32 -0.39 15.28 1.35
CA SER A 32 -0.74 14.26 0.36
C SER A 32 -1.20 14.90 -0.93
N ALA A 33 -0.86 14.27 -2.06
CA ALA A 33 -1.13 14.81 -3.38
C ALA A 33 -1.12 13.71 -4.45
N HIS A 34 -1.62 14.01 -5.64
CA HIS A 34 -1.31 13.21 -6.82
C HIS A 34 0.17 13.35 -7.22
N ILE A 35 0.71 12.38 -7.97
CA ILE A 35 2.07 12.40 -8.52
C ILE A 35 2.34 13.72 -9.24
N ASP A 36 3.55 14.27 -9.11
CA ASP A 36 3.92 15.54 -9.73
C ASP A 36 3.07 16.76 -9.34
N SER A 37 2.25 16.72 -8.29
CA SER A 37 1.52 17.92 -7.80
C SER A 37 2.41 18.90 -7.01
N GLY A 38 3.70 18.58 -6.85
CA GLY A 38 4.67 19.42 -6.13
C GLY A 38 4.65 19.23 -4.61
N LYS A 39 4.30 18.03 -4.13
CA LYS A 39 4.24 17.66 -2.71
C LYS A 39 5.57 17.88 -1.99
N THR A 40 6.64 17.22 -2.46
CA THR A 40 7.98 17.34 -1.89
C THR A 40 8.48 18.79 -1.94
N THR A 41 8.23 19.50 -3.06
CA THR A 41 8.57 20.93 -3.18
C THR A 41 7.84 21.77 -2.14
N PHE A 42 6.55 21.52 -1.89
CA PHE A 42 5.79 22.22 -0.85
C PHE A 42 6.35 21.92 0.54
N SER A 43 6.59 20.64 0.86
CA SER A 43 7.16 20.18 2.13
C SER A 43 8.54 20.80 2.40
N GLU A 44 9.39 20.95 1.38
CA GLU A 44 10.66 21.66 1.50
C GLU A 44 10.49 23.15 1.82
N ARG A 45 9.60 23.87 1.12
CA ARG A 45 9.35 25.29 1.41
C ARG A 45 8.81 25.48 2.82
N VAL A 46 7.96 24.56 3.28
CA VAL A 46 7.46 24.55 4.67
C VAL A 46 8.62 24.44 5.67
N LEU A 47 9.60 23.58 5.41
CA LEU A 47 10.78 23.43 6.26
C LEU A 47 11.72 24.64 6.23
N TYR A 48 11.88 25.24 5.05
CA TYR A 48 12.66 26.47 4.89
C TYR A 48 12.06 27.62 5.72
N TYR A 49 10.76 27.89 5.56
CA TYR A 49 10.10 28.96 6.30
C TYR A 49 9.98 28.67 7.81
N GLY A 50 9.93 27.39 8.19
CA GLY A 50 10.04 26.96 9.59
C GLY A 50 11.44 27.12 10.21
N GLY A 51 12.42 27.62 9.45
CA GLY A 51 13.79 27.86 9.88
C GLY A 51 14.63 26.58 10.06
N ARG A 52 14.20 25.46 9.46
CA ARG A 52 14.85 24.14 9.63
C ARG A 52 15.87 23.82 8.55
N ILE A 53 15.70 24.37 7.35
CA ILE A 53 16.65 24.20 6.25
C ILE A 53 17.13 25.58 5.81
N HIS A 54 18.43 25.74 5.57
CA HIS A 54 19.06 27.01 5.16
C HIS A 54 19.10 27.20 3.63
N GLU A 55 18.95 26.13 2.85
CA GLU A 55 18.96 26.15 1.39
C GLU A 55 17.85 25.28 0.82
N ILE A 56 17.34 25.64 -0.35
CA ILE A 56 16.20 24.93 -0.95
C ILE A 56 16.68 24.23 -2.21
N HIS A 57 16.42 22.93 -2.31
CA HIS A 57 16.94 22.09 -3.38
C HIS A 57 15.79 21.58 -4.25
N GLU A 58 16.02 21.42 -5.56
CA GLU A 58 14.99 20.90 -6.44
C GLU A 58 15.07 19.38 -6.59
N VAL A 59 13.92 18.71 -6.64
CA VAL A 59 13.82 17.24 -6.82
C VAL A 59 14.47 16.77 -8.13
N LYS A 60 14.47 17.63 -9.18
CA LYS A 60 15.09 17.37 -10.49
C LYS A 60 15.99 18.54 -10.93
N GLY A 61 16.70 19.15 -9.99
CA GLY A 61 17.64 20.24 -10.28
C GLY A 61 18.97 19.75 -10.85
N ALA A 62 19.76 20.65 -11.43
CA ALA A 62 21.13 20.37 -11.86
C ALA A 62 22.10 20.15 -10.68
N ASP A 63 21.67 20.50 -9.46
CA ASP A 63 22.43 20.32 -8.23
C ASP A 63 22.34 18.86 -7.77
N SER A 64 23.49 18.21 -7.60
CA SER A 64 23.63 16.81 -7.17
C SER A 64 23.12 16.51 -5.75
N ALA A 65 22.61 17.51 -5.02
CA ALA A 65 22.13 17.38 -3.65
C ALA A 65 20.73 16.73 -3.55
N GLY A 66 19.82 16.97 -4.51
CA GLY A 66 18.43 16.52 -4.45
C GLY A 66 17.63 17.09 -3.27
N ALA A 67 16.32 16.82 -3.21
CA ALA A 67 15.49 17.28 -2.10
C ALA A 67 15.87 16.61 -0.76
N THR A 68 15.81 17.35 0.34
CA THR A 68 16.20 16.92 1.70
C THR A 68 15.26 15.85 2.26
N MET A 69 14.02 15.79 1.77
CA MET A 69 12.99 14.86 2.23
C MET A 69 13.06 13.48 1.56
N ASP A 70 13.73 13.39 0.40
CA ASP A 70 13.97 12.14 -0.33
C ASP A 70 15.32 11.57 0.12
N PHE A 71 15.30 10.73 1.17
CA PHE A 71 16.51 10.24 1.84
C PHE A 71 17.15 9.07 1.10
N MET A 72 16.35 8.23 0.46
CA MET A 72 16.89 7.07 -0.25
C MET A 72 17.48 7.51 -1.59
N GLU A 73 18.63 6.95 -1.97
CA GLU A 73 19.22 7.17 -3.30
C GLU A 73 18.21 6.85 -4.43
N LEU A 74 17.39 5.81 -4.22
CA LEU A 74 16.32 5.41 -5.14
C LEU A 74 15.24 6.49 -5.30
N GLU A 75 14.91 7.23 -4.25
CA GLU A 75 13.94 8.32 -4.31
C GLU A 75 14.49 9.47 -5.16
N LYS A 76 15.78 9.80 -4.97
CA LYS A 76 16.48 10.83 -5.77
C LYS A 76 16.62 10.44 -7.23
N GLU A 77 17.00 9.19 -7.52
CA GLU A 77 17.15 8.66 -8.87
C GLU A 77 15.82 8.63 -9.64
N LYS A 78 14.73 8.21 -8.98
CA LYS A 78 13.40 8.08 -9.60
C LYS A 78 12.58 9.38 -9.53
N GLY A 79 12.96 10.32 -8.67
CA GLY A 79 12.22 11.56 -8.40
C GLY A 79 10.84 11.32 -7.79
N ILE A 80 10.69 10.28 -6.95
CA ILE A 80 9.45 9.93 -6.25
C ILE A 80 9.73 9.67 -4.77
N THR A 81 8.79 10.03 -3.90
CA THR A 81 8.83 9.67 -2.47
C THR A 81 8.33 8.24 -2.30
N ILE A 82 9.15 7.37 -1.69
CA ILE A 82 8.89 5.95 -1.46
C ILE A 82 8.48 5.74 0.00
N GLN A 83 9.26 6.26 0.95
CA GLN A 83 8.96 6.16 2.38
C GLN A 83 8.47 7.50 2.94
N SER A 84 7.58 7.45 3.93
CA SER A 84 7.10 8.68 4.56
C SER A 84 8.19 9.34 5.41
N ALA A 85 8.51 10.60 5.15
CA ALA A 85 9.47 11.36 5.94
C ALA A 85 8.78 12.13 7.07
N ALA A 86 9.22 11.94 8.31
CA ALA A 86 8.69 12.65 9.49
C ALA A 86 9.69 13.70 9.97
N THR A 87 9.22 14.92 10.16
CA THR A 87 10.03 16.07 10.59
C THR A 87 9.19 17.02 11.45
N HIS A 88 9.83 17.97 12.12
CA HIS A 88 9.15 18.91 13.00
C HIS A 88 9.73 20.32 12.85
N LEU A 89 8.89 21.34 12.91
CA LEU A 89 9.24 22.75 12.77
C LEU A 89 8.44 23.64 13.73
N LYS A 90 8.85 24.90 13.87
CA LYS A 90 8.12 25.90 14.66
C LYS A 90 7.56 26.97 13.74
N TRP A 91 6.27 27.27 13.86
CA TRP A 91 5.60 28.32 13.09
C TRP A 91 4.70 29.14 14.02
N LYS A 92 4.93 30.45 14.14
CA LYS A 92 4.13 31.36 14.99
C LYS A 92 3.87 30.82 16.41
N GLY A 93 4.91 30.31 17.06
CA GLY A 93 4.83 29.74 18.43
C GLY A 93 4.24 28.32 18.51
N HIS A 94 3.76 27.76 17.40
CA HIS A 94 3.22 26.39 17.33
C HIS A 94 4.31 25.41 16.88
N GLN A 95 4.27 24.19 17.41
CA GLN A 95 5.08 23.07 16.95
C GLN A 95 4.30 22.30 15.88
N VAL A 96 4.82 22.26 14.66
CA VAL A 96 4.20 21.54 13.54
C VAL A 96 5.03 20.30 13.25
N ASN A 97 4.45 19.12 13.45
CA ASN A 97 5.02 17.84 13.04
C ASN A 97 4.48 17.53 11.64
N LEU A 98 5.37 17.43 10.67
CA LEU A 98 5.07 17.23 9.26
C LEU A 98 5.42 15.79 8.85
N ILE A 99 4.47 15.09 8.24
CA ILE A 99 4.70 13.80 7.59
C ILE A 99 4.47 13.96 6.10
N ASP A 100 5.54 13.82 5.31
CA ASP A 100 5.44 13.85 3.84
C ASP A 100 5.09 12.45 3.34
N THR A 101 3.95 12.32 2.65
CA THR A 101 3.43 11.00 2.24
C THR A 101 3.75 10.67 0.78
N PRO A 102 3.98 9.39 0.42
CA PRO A 102 4.13 9.01 -0.98
C PRO A 102 2.91 9.40 -1.83
N GLY A 103 3.15 9.81 -3.08
CA GLY A 103 2.07 10.15 -4.03
C GLY A 103 1.72 9.00 -4.99
N HIS A 104 2.49 7.91 -4.96
CA HIS A 104 2.40 6.81 -5.91
C HIS A 104 1.50 5.69 -5.39
N VAL A 105 0.72 5.06 -6.29
CA VAL A 105 -0.28 4.03 -5.96
C VAL A 105 0.31 2.76 -5.34
N ASP A 106 1.54 2.43 -5.71
CA ASP A 106 2.26 1.27 -5.19
C ASP A 106 2.72 1.42 -3.74
N PHE A 107 2.73 2.65 -3.20
CA PHE A 107 3.11 2.94 -1.81
C PHE A 107 1.92 3.43 -0.98
N THR A 108 0.72 2.96 -1.32
CA THR A 108 -0.52 3.34 -0.63
C THR A 108 -0.49 3.01 0.86
N ILE A 109 0.18 1.93 1.26
CA ILE A 109 0.32 1.55 2.68
C ILE A 109 1.08 2.59 3.51
N GLU A 110 2.05 3.29 2.93
CA GLU A 110 2.75 4.39 3.59
C GLU A 110 1.81 5.58 3.84
N VAL A 111 0.91 5.85 2.88
CA VAL A 111 -0.14 6.86 3.02
C VAL A 111 -1.16 6.45 4.08
N GLU A 112 -1.59 5.18 4.12
CA GLU A 112 -2.49 4.66 5.17
C GLU A 112 -1.89 4.80 6.57
N ARG A 113 -0.61 4.42 6.74
CA ARG A 113 0.13 4.56 8.00
C ARG A 113 0.18 6.01 8.46
N ALA A 114 0.58 6.91 7.55
CA ALA A 114 0.69 8.32 7.85
C ALA A 114 -0.68 8.90 8.24
N LEU A 115 -1.72 8.70 7.42
CA LEU A 115 -3.06 9.27 7.69
C LEU A 115 -3.67 8.77 9.00
N ARG A 116 -3.39 7.51 9.40
CA ARG A 116 -3.83 6.96 10.68
C ARG A 116 -3.26 7.70 11.90
N VAL A 117 -2.04 8.25 11.77
CA VAL A 117 -1.33 8.95 12.85
C VAL A 117 -1.37 10.47 12.74
N LEU A 118 -2.15 11.04 11.82
CA LEU A 118 -2.22 12.47 11.63
C LEU A 118 -3.50 13.07 12.23
N ASP A 119 -3.41 14.30 12.70
CA ASP A 119 -4.56 15.04 13.22
C ASP A 119 -5.22 15.89 12.15
N GLY A 120 -4.43 16.47 11.24
CA GLY A 120 -4.92 17.17 10.06
C GLY A 120 -4.06 16.86 8.83
N GLY A 121 -4.45 17.41 7.68
CA GLY A 121 -3.69 17.24 6.45
C GLY A 121 -3.80 18.43 5.49
N VAL A 122 -2.88 18.45 4.53
CA VAL A 122 -2.88 19.36 3.39
C VAL A 122 -3.04 18.50 2.14
N LEU A 123 -4.15 18.69 1.43
CA LEU A 123 -4.39 18.05 0.14
C LEU A 123 -3.95 18.97 -0.99
N LEU A 124 -2.87 18.63 -1.68
CA LEU A 124 -2.39 19.41 -2.82
C LEU A 124 -3.10 19.02 -4.10
N ILE A 125 -3.50 20.04 -4.86
CA ILE A 125 -4.12 19.89 -6.17
C ILE A 125 -3.37 20.76 -7.17
N CYS A 126 -3.09 20.24 -8.36
CA CYS A 126 -2.44 21.00 -9.41
C CYS A 126 -3.44 21.99 -10.04
N GLY A 127 -3.08 23.28 -10.12
CA GLY A 127 -3.91 24.31 -10.73
C GLY A 127 -4.15 24.14 -12.23
N VAL A 128 -3.33 23.35 -12.92
CA VAL A 128 -3.51 23.01 -14.35
C VAL A 128 -4.39 21.77 -14.52
N ALA A 129 -4.07 20.68 -13.80
CA ALA A 129 -4.71 19.38 -13.99
C ALA A 129 -6.01 19.20 -13.19
N GLY A 130 -6.21 19.96 -12.11
CA GLY A 130 -7.34 19.78 -11.19
C GLY A 130 -7.32 18.43 -10.48
N VAL A 131 -8.50 17.88 -10.17
CA VAL A 131 -8.63 16.58 -9.50
C VAL A 131 -8.28 15.45 -10.46
N GLN A 132 -7.26 14.68 -10.09
CA GLN A 132 -6.79 13.53 -10.84
C GLN A 132 -7.28 12.21 -10.21
N PRO A 133 -7.20 11.09 -10.92
CA PRO A 133 -7.72 9.81 -10.44
C PRO A 133 -7.14 9.35 -9.08
N GLN A 134 -5.85 9.54 -8.84
CA GLN A 134 -5.22 9.20 -7.56
C GLN A 134 -5.59 10.21 -6.46
N THR A 135 -5.99 11.44 -6.81
CA THR A 135 -6.57 12.39 -5.83
C THR A 135 -7.84 11.81 -5.21
N LEU A 136 -8.64 11.04 -5.96
CA LEU A 136 -9.82 10.34 -5.42
C LEU A 136 -9.41 9.26 -4.42
N THR A 137 -8.35 8.49 -4.71
CA THR A 137 -7.83 7.47 -3.79
C THR A 137 -7.35 8.13 -2.49
N VAL A 138 -6.50 9.15 -2.56
CA VAL A 138 -6.05 9.91 -1.39
C VAL A 138 -7.23 10.53 -0.63
N HIS A 139 -8.22 11.05 -1.36
CA HIS A 139 -9.43 11.58 -0.74
C HIS A 139 -10.18 10.50 0.05
N LYS A 140 -10.41 9.31 -0.53
CA LYS A 140 -11.06 8.16 0.13
C LYS A 140 -10.29 7.74 1.39
N GLN A 141 -8.96 7.69 1.34
CA GLN A 141 -8.11 7.34 2.48
C GLN A 141 -8.24 8.36 3.62
N MET A 142 -8.14 9.65 3.31
CA MET A 142 -8.32 10.72 4.30
C MET A 142 -9.74 10.71 4.90
N SER A 143 -10.76 10.43 4.09
CA SER A 143 -12.16 10.33 4.55
C SER A 143 -12.37 9.10 5.44
N ARG A 144 -11.71 7.96 5.17
CA ARG A 144 -11.74 6.75 6.00
C ARG A 144 -11.26 7.02 7.43
N TYR A 145 -10.16 7.75 7.59
CA TYR A 145 -9.61 8.11 8.90
C TYR A 145 -10.15 9.41 9.48
N LYS A 146 -11.16 10.02 8.83
CA LYS A 146 -11.74 11.29 9.26
C LYS A 146 -10.65 12.32 9.58
N VAL A 147 -9.76 12.58 8.62
CA VAL A 147 -8.68 13.57 8.76
C VAL A 147 -9.17 14.92 8.22
N PRO A 148 -9.36 15.96 9.08
CA PRO A 148 -9.61 17.32 8.63
C PRO A 148 -8.48 17.81 7.74
N ARG A 149 -8.81 18.57 6.70
CA ARG A 149 -7.80 18.99 5.72
C ARG A 149 -8.08 20.36 5.16
N ILE A 150 -7.00 21.06 4.85
CA ILE A 150 -7.04 22.22 3.97
C ILE A 150 -6.65 21.77 2.56
N ILE A 151 -7.14 22.47 1.54
CA ILE A 151 -6.78 22.20 0.16
C ILE A 151 -5.81 23.29 -0.29
N PHE A 152 -4.71 22.91 -0.95
CA PHE A 152 -3.77 23.85 -1.53
C PHE A 152 -3.65 23.65 -3.04
N ILE A 153 -4.12 24.63 -3.82
CA ILE A 153 -3.96 24.65 -5.27
C ILE A 153 -2.55 25.15 -5.60
N ASN A 154 -1.70 24.24 -6.07
CA ASN A 154 -0.30 24.49 -6.38
C ASN A 154 -0.08 24.74 -7.88
N LYS A 155 1.12 25.20 -8.25
CA LYS A 155 1.57 25.44 -9.62
C LYS A 155 0.78 26.53 -10.38
N LEU A 156 0.33 27.56 -9.68
CA LEU A 156 -0.31 28.73 -10.32
C LEU A 156 0.63 29.55 -11.24
N ASP A 157 1.93 29.25 -11.23
CA ASP A 157 2.93 29.83 -12.12
C ASP A 157 2.96 29.20 -13.52
N ARG A 158 2.28 28.07 -13.73
CA ARG A 158 2.29 27.33 -14.99
C ARG A 158 1.24 27.87 -15.95
N MET A 159 1.59 27.91 -17.24
CA MET A 159 0.67 28.28 -18.31
C MET A 159 -0.59 27.42 -18.29
N GLY A 160 -1.75 28.08 -18.30
CA GLY A 160 -3.05 27.41 -18.25
C GLY A 160 -3.50 27.00 -16.84
N ALA A 161 -2.82 27.49 -15.80
CA ALA A 161 -3.28 27.29 -14.43
C ALA A 161 -4.57 28.08 -14.19
N ASN A 162 -5.62 27.38 -13.77
CA ASN A 162 -6.92 27.98 -13.47
C ASN A 162 -7.43 27.47 -12.11
N PRO A 163 -7.29 28.25 -11.04
CA PRO A 163 -7.73 27.83 -9.70
C PRO A 163 -9.25 27.63 -9.63
N TRP A 164 -10.03 28.38 -10.39
CA TRP A 164 -11.49 28.28 -10.41
C TRP A 164 -11.96 26.96 -11.03
N SER A 165 -11.32 26.53 -12.11
CA SER A 165 -11.55 25.20 -12.72
C SER A 165 -11.18 24.08 -11.74
N ALA A 166 -10.06 24.22 -11.03
CA ALA A 166 -9.66 23.24 -10.00
C ALA A 166 -10.68 23.17 -8.86
N ILE A 167 -11.22 24.30 -8.38
CA ILE A 167 -12.30 24.35 -7.37
C ILE A 167 -13.57 23.64 -7.87
N GLN A 168 -13.99 23.91 -9.10
CA GLN A 168 -15.15 23.21 -9.69
C GLN A 168 -14.90 21.71 -9.82
N SER A 169 -13.69 21.31 -10.19
CA SER A 169 -13.28 19.90 -10.26
C SER A 169 -13.35 19.22 -8.89
N ILE A 170 -12.94 19.91 -7.82
CA ILE A 170 -13.07 19.44 -6.43
C ILE A 170 -14.54 19.23 -6.07
N ARG A 171 -15.39 20.24 -6.31
CA ARG A 171 -16.83 20.15 -6.02
C ARG A 171 -17.51 18.98 -6.76
N LYS A 172 -17.19 18.80 -8.04
CA LYS A 172 -17.84 17.79 -8.90
C LYS A 172 -17.30 16.36 -8.69
N ARG A 173 -15.98 16.20 -8.57
CA ARG A 173 -15.34 14.87 -8.53
C ARG A 173 -15.16 14.33 -7.13
N LEU A 174 -14.83 15.20 -6.15
CA LEU A 174 -14.65 14.78 -4.75
C LEU A 174 -15.94 14.95 -3.93
N SER A 175 -16.98 15.58 -4.49
CA SER A 175 -18.23 15.91 -3.78
C SER A 175 -17.98 16.63 -2.45
N LEU A 176 -17.00 17.54 -2.44
CA LEU A 176 -16.63 18.32 -1.27
C LEU A 176 -17.22 19.72 -1.34
N THR A 177 -17.75 20.18 -0.20
CA THR A 177 -18.13 21.58 -0.02
C THR A 177 -16.90 22.41 0.29
N VAL A 178 -16.50 23.23 -0.68
CA VAL A 178 -15.25 24.00 -0.64
C VAL A 178 -15.49 25.42 -1.13
N ALA A 179 -14.74 26.38 -0.59
CA ALA A 179 -14.68 27.74 -1.11
C ALA A 179 -13.24 28.28 -1.00
N ALA A 180 -12.91 29.23 -1.88
CA ALA A 180 -11.64 29.92 -1.85
C ALA A 180 -11.56 30.82 -0.61
N VAL A 181 -10.43 30.78 0.09
CA VAL A 181 -10.10 31.79 1.12
C VAL A 181 -9.16 32.86 0.56
N GLN A 182 -8.73 32.70 -0.69
CA GLN A 182 -7.76 33.55 -1.37
C GLN A 182 -8.13 33.80 -2.84
N ILE A 183 -7.59 34.87 -3.42
CA ILE A 183 -7.62 35.15 -4.87
C ILE A 183 -6.18 35.37 -5.37
N PRO A 184 -5.80 34.84 -6.54
CA PRO A 184 -4.48 35.09 -7.10
C PRO A 184 -4.38 36.50 -7.71
N ILE A 185 -3.28 37.19 -7.43
CA ILE A 185 -2.91 38.43 -8.12
C ILE A 185 -1.99 38.05 -9.28
N GLY A 186 -2.50 38.26 -10.50
CA GLY A 186 -1.87 37.81 -11.74
C GLY A 186 -2.16 36.35 -12.10
N GLN A 187 -1.72 35.93 -13.27
CA GLN A 187 -1.85 34.56 -13.79
C GLN A 187 -0.54 34.10 -14.45
N ASP A 188 -0.31 32.79 -14.47
CA ASP A 188 0.88 32.17 -15.05
C ASP A 188 2.19 32.86 -14.57
N GLN A 189 2.99 33.38 -15.48
CA GLN A 189 4.25 34.06 -15.17
C GLN A 189 4.07 35.40 -14.45
N THR A 190 2.90 36.03 -14.56
CA THR A 190 2.58 37.30 -13.90
C THR A 190 2.08 37.13 -12.47
N PHE A 191 1.88 35.88 -12.01
CA PHE A 191 1.43 35.58 -10.66
C PHE A 191 2.44 36.11 -9.62
N ASN A 192 2.03 37.11 -8.84
CA ASN A 192 2.92 37.84 -7.94
C ASN A 192 2.42 38.02 -6.50
N GLY A 193 1.16 37.74 -6.21
CA GLY A 193 0.59 37.91 -4.88
C GLY A 193 -0.73 37.17 -4.69
N LEU A 194 -1.29 37.28 -3.49
CA LEU A 194 -2.57 36.69 -3.11
C LEU A 194 -3.39 37.71 -2.32
N VAL A 195 -4.69 37.79 -2.58
CA VAL A 195 -5.64 38.51 -1.72
C VAL A 195 -6.24 37.53 -0.74
N ASP A 196 -6.19 37.83 0.56
CA ASP A 196 -6.87 37.09 1.62
C ASP A 196 -8.29 37.64 1.80
N LEU A 197 -9.29 36.78 1.61
CA LEU A 197 -10.72 37.14 1.65
C LEU A 197 -11.26 37.31 3.06
N ILE A 198 -10.54 36.84 4.07
CA ILE A 198 -10.95 36.89 5.48
C ILE A 198 -10.55 38.24 6.07
N LYS A 199 -9.29 38.63 5.86
CA LYS A 199 -8.76 39.94 6.28
C LYS A 199 -9.04 41.07 5.30
N MET A 200 -9.39 40.75 4.05
CA MET A 200 -9.47 41.71 2.94
C MET A 200 -8.18 42.50 2.75
N LYS A 201 -7.05 41.78 2.65
CA LYS A 201 -5.73 42.37 2.40
C LYS A 201 -4.97 41.61 1.33
N ALA A 202 -4.10 42.31 0.61
CA ALA A 202 -3.22 41.72 -0.38
C ALA A 202 -1.86 41.39 0.24
N TYR A 203 -1.30 40.25 -0.14
CA TYR A 203 0.03 39.80 0.25
C TYR A 203 0.89 39.64 -0.99
N PHE A 204 2.01 40.36 -1.01
CA PHE A 204 3.06 40.23 -2.03
C PHE A 204 4.27 39.52 -1.41
N PHE A 205 4.85 38.61 -2.18
CA PHE A 205 5.98 37.80 -1.74
C PHE A 205 7.25 38.32 -2.41
N GLU A 206 8.04 39.08 -1.64
CA GLU A 206 9.29 39.66 -2.08
C GLU A 206 10.51 38.85 -1.58
N GLY A 207 11.68 39.14 -2.17
CA GLY A 207 12.91 38.39 -1.93
C GLY A 207 13.07 37.19 -2.86
N LEU A 208 14.32 36.73 -3.03
CA LEU A 208 14.67 35.61 -3.93
C LEU A 208 13.90 34.32 -3.60
N LYS A 209 13.59 34.12 -2.32
CA LYS A 209 12.91 32.93 -1.79
C LYS A 209 11.57 33.26 -1.12
N GLY A 210 10.99 34.44 -1.36
CA GLY A 210 9.69 34.82 -0.78
C GLY A 210 9.72 35.06 0.74
N GLU A 211 10.87 35.44 1.30
CA GLU A 211 11.06 35.62 2.75
C GLU A 211 10.31 36.84 3.29
N ASP A 212 10.20 37.90 2.48
CA ASP A 212 9.56 39.14 2.85
C ASP A 212 8.12 39.17 2.36
N VAL A 213 7.19 38.83 3.25
CA VAL A 213 5.75 38.91 2.97
C VAL A 213 5.26 40.33 3.29
N LYS A 214 4.95 41.12 2.26
CA LYS A 214 4.39 42.47 2.42
C LYS A 214 2.87 42.43 2.37
N GLU A 215 2.27 42.93 3.43
CA GLU A 215 0.82 43.13 3.56
C GLU A 215 0.45 44.54 3.07
N THR A 216 -0.47 44.64 2.13
CA THR A 216 -0.98 45.90 1.57
C THR A 216 -2.51 45.87 1.46
N GLU A 217 -3.11 47.02 1.14
CA GLU A 217 -4.51 47.06 0.74
C GLU A 217 -4.73 46.31 -0.58
N VAL A 218 -5.97 45.84 -0.80
CA VAL A 218 -6.35 45.13 -2.02
C VAL A 218 -6.29 46.10 -3.20
N PRO A 219 -5.54 45.78 -4.28
CA PRO A 219 -5.50 46.64 -5.46
C PRO A 219 -6.90 46.82 -6.04
N GLU A 220 -7.24 48.04 -6.47
CA GLU A 220 -8.57 48.41 -6.95
C GLU A 220 -9.11 47.48 -8.04
N ARG A 221 -8.23 47.03 -8.96
CA ARG A 221 -8.54 46.06 -10.02
C ARG A 221 -9.13 44.74 -9.50
N TYR A 222 -8.70 44.28 -8.32
CA TYR A 222 -9.12 43.00 -7.74
C TYR A 222 -10.20 43.17 -6.66
N MET A 223 -10.59 44.40 -6.33
CA MET A 223 -11.52 44.68 -5.23
C MET A 223 -12.92 44.09 -5.50
N GLU A 224 -13.43 44.22 -6.73
CA GLU A 224 -14.74 43.69 -7.10
C GLU A 224 -14.75 42.14 -7.08
N GLU A 225 -13.73 41.50 -7.65
CA GLU A 225 -13.57 40.03 -7.60
C GLU A 225 -13.42 39.54 -6.14
N ALA A 226 -12.70 40.29 -5.30
CA ALA A 226 -12.55 39.98 -3.88
C ALA A 226 -13.87 40.05 -3.11
N LYS A 227 -14.72 41.05 -3.37
CA LYS A 227 -16.06 41.13 -2.76
C LYS A 227 -16.93 39.97 -3.22
N GLU A 228 -16.96 39.67 -4.51
CA GLU A 228 -17.75 38.56 -5.08
C GLU A 228 -17.36 37.22 -4.44
N LYS A 229 -16.05 36.91 -4.40
CA LYS A 229 -15.58 35.64 -3.82
C LYS A 229 -15.69 35.58 -2.31
N ARG A 230 -15.58 36.72 -1.62
CA ARG A 230 -15.88 36.78 -0.19
C ARG A 230 -17.35 36.49 0.07
N GLN A 231 -18.24 37.01 -0.76
CA GLN A 231 -19.67 36.70 -0.68
C GLN A 231 -19.93 35.22 -0.94
N GLU A 232 -19.33 34.62 -1.98
CA GLU A 232 -19.42 33.17 -2.25
C GLU A 232 -18.96 32.33 -1.04
N LEU A 233 -17.86 32.75 -0.37
CA LEU A 233 -17.36 32.10 0.85
C LEU A 233 -18.38 32.18 1.99
N ILE A 234 -18.97 33.37 2.22
CA ILE A 234 -19.96 33.58 3.29
C ILE A 234 -21.23 32.79 3.00
N GLU A 235 -21.74 32.79 1.77
CA GLU A 235 -22.92 32.01 1.36
C GLU A 235 -22.70 30.51 1.54
N THR A 236 -21.51 30.03 1.15
CA THR A 236 -21.15 28.62 1.33
C THR A 236 -21.12 28.26 2.81
N LEU A 237 -20.54 29.11 3.67
CA LEU A 237 -20.53 28.88 5.12
C LEU A 237 -21.92 29.01 5.75
N GLY A 238 -22.74 29.96 5.31
CA GLY A 238 -24.12 30.14 5.77
C GLY A 238 -24.99 28.92 5.49
N SER A 239 -24.73 28.18 4.40
CA SER A 239 -25.46 26.93 4.13
C SER A 239 -25.11 25.77 5.09
N ILE A 240 -24.08 25.91 5.93
CA ILE A 240 -23.53 24.84 6.78
C ILE A 240 -23.52 25.24 8.26
N ASP A 241 -23.30 26.51 8.57
CA ASP A 241 -23.17 27.05 9.94
C ASP A 241 -24.32 28.00 10.27
N PRO A 242 -25.25 27.60 11.15
CA PRO A 242 -26.42 28.41 11.51
C PRO A 242 -26.07 29.81 12.03
N GLU A 243 -24.94 29.96 12.73
CA GLU A 243 -24.52 31.28 13.24
C GLU A 243 -24.15 32.25 12.10
N ILE A 244 -23.53 31.74 11.03
CA ILE A 244 -23.20 32.55 9.85
C ILE A 244 -24.45 32.80 9.01
N GLU A 245 -25.35 31.82 8.91
CA GLU A 245 -26.66 31.94 8.26
C GLU A 245 -27.47 33.11 8.84
N ASP A 246 -27.65 33.12 10.17
CA ASP A 246 -28.40 34.16 10.87
C ASP A 246 -27.80 35.55 10.66
N LEU A 247 -26.47 35.68 10.72
CA LEU A 247 -25.80 36.96 10.48
C LEU A 247 -25.96 37.43 9.04
N TYR A 248 -25.87 36.51 8.08
CA TYR A 248 -26.02 36.82 6.66
C TYR A 248 -27.46 37.22 6.29
N LEU A 249 -28.47 36.47 6.77
CA LEU A 249 -29.89 36.76 6.52
C LEU A 249 -30.35 38.10 7.13
N ASN A 250 -29.76 38.49 8.26
CA ASN A 250 -30.04 39.76 8.92
C ASN A 250 -29.16 40.93 8.43
N GLU A 251 -28.39 40.74 7.34
CA GLU A 251 -27.46 41.73 6.77
C GLU A 251 -26.46 42.30 7.81
N GLN A 252 -26.09 41.51 8.83
CA GLN A 252 -25.16 41.93 9.87
C GLN A 252 -23.70 41.72 9.45
N PRO A 253 -22.78 42.65 9.80
CA PRO A 253 -21.39 42.52 9.45
C PRO A 253 -20.72 41.34 10.18
N ILE A 254 -20.14 40.42 9.42
CA ILE A 254 -19.42 39.27 9.96
C ILE A 254 -17.96 39.65 10.23
N SER A 255 -17.58 39.67 11.51
CA SER A 255 -16.21 39.92 11.96
C SER A 255 -15.22 38.82 11.50
N GLU A 256 -13.94 39.18 11.34
CA GLU A 256 -12.87 38.23 11.01
C GLU A 256 -12.82 37.03 11.97
N GLU A 257 -12.94 37.28 13.27
CA GLU A 257 -12.86 36.25 14.32
C GLU A 257 -13.98 35.21 14.18
N LYS A 258 -15.23 35.66 14.00
CA LYS A 258 -16.37 34.77 13.75
C LYS A 258 -16.20 33.95 12.47
N LEU A 259 -15.71 34.57 11.39
CA LEU A 259 -15.48 33.88 10.13
C LEU A 259 -14.42 32.78 10.28
N LYS A 260 -13.30 33.09 10.97
CA LYS A 260 -12.25 32.11 11.26
C LYS A 260 -12.74 30.97 12.16
N ALA A 261 -13.52 31.29 13.20
CA ALA A 261 -14.10 30.30 14.10
C ALA A 261 -15.04 29.34 13.35
N SER A 262 -15.89 29.86 12.46
CA SER A 262 -16.78 29.07 11.62
C SER A 262 -16.01 28.16 10.66
N ILE A 263 -14.99 28.69 9.97
CA ILE A 263 -14.14 27.87 9.07
C ILE A 263 -13.45 26.76 9.86
N ARG A 264 -12.89 27.06 11.04
CA ARG A 264 -12.22 26.08 11.90
C ARG A 264 -13.18 24.96 12.31
N LYS A 265 -14.34 25.32 12.87
CA LYS A 265 -15.38 24.38 13.31
C LYS A 265 -15.80 23.45 12.16
N ASN A 266 -16.19 24.01 11.02
CA ASN A 266 -16.67 23.22 9.89
C ASN A 266 -15.58 22.42 9.17
N CYS A 267 -14.32 22.86 9.25
CA CYS A 267 -13.16 22.09 8.78
C CYS A 267 -12.92 20.85 9.63
N GLN A 268 -12.97 20.98 10.95
CA GLN A 268 -12.83 19.86 11.88
C GLN A 268 -14.00 18.88 11.78
N ASP A 269 -15.22 19.38 11.54
CA ASP A 269 -16.43 18.57 11.35
C ASP A 269 -16.54 17.91 9.95
N HIS A 270 -15.55 18.11 9.07
CA HIS A 270 -15.54 17.57 7.69
C HIS A 270 -16.64 18.09 6.77
N LYS A 271 -17.29 19.20 7.13
CA LYS A 271 -18.39 19.80 6.36
C LYS A 271 -17.91 20.84 5.35
N PHE A 272 -16.80 21.51 5.64
CA PHE A 272 -16.23 22.55 4.78
C PHE A 272 -14.71 22.40 4.68
N TYR A 273 -14.13 22.64 3.50
CA TYR A 273 -12.68 22.58 3.32
C TYR A 273 -12.18 23.90 2.71
N PRO A 274 -11.37 24.69 3.44
CA PRO A 274 -10.86 25.96 2.92
C PRO A 274 -9.81 25.71 1.82
N VAL A 275 -9.94 26.44 0.71
CA VAL A 275 -9.05 26.33 -0.44
C VAL A 275 -8.06 27.49 -0.44
N PHE A 276 -6.82 27.15 -0.14
CA PHE A 276 -5.64 28.00 -0.31
C PHE A 276 -5.04 27.78 -1.70
N MET A 277 -4.21 28.73 -2.13
CA MET A 277 -3.59 28.65 -3.45
C MET A 277 -2.21 29.31 -3.50
N GLY A 278 -1.38 28.90 -4.45
CA GLY A 278 -0.07 29.48 -4.64
C GLY A 278 0.83 28.71 -5.60
N SER A 279 2.13 28.99 -5.52
CA SER A 279 3.17 28.27 -6.23
C SER A 279 4.33 27.96 -5.28
N ALA A 280 4.48 26.69 -4.93
CA ALA A 280 5.62 26.22 -4.15
C ALA A 280 6.96 26.36 -4.91
N TYR A 281 6.93 26.32 -6.25
CA TYR A 281 8.11 26.50 -7.08
C TYR A 281 8.60 27.96 -7.09
N LYS A 282 7.67 28.91 -7.21
CA LYS A 282 7.98 30.35 -7.19
C LYS A 282 7.97 30.98 -5.79
N ASN A 283 7.88 30.17 -4.73
CA ASN A 283 7.92 30.62 -3.33
C ASN A 283 6.78 31.56 -2.90
N LYS A 284 5.57 31.37 -3.44
CA LYS A 284 4.42 32.24 -3.16
C LYS A 284 3.25 31.45 -2.57
N GLY A 285 2.68 31.93 -1.47
CA GLY A 285 1.46 31.40 -0.86
C GLY A 285 1.63 30.26 0.15
N VAL A 286 2.81 29.65 0.26
CA VAL A 286 3.06 28.55 1.22
C VAL A 286 2.97 29.03 2.67
N GLN A 287 3.44 30.25 2.95
CA GLN A 287 3.38 30.87 4.28
C GLN A 287 1.93 31.05 4.74
N LEU A 288 1.04 31.49 3.84
CA LEU A 288 -0.38 31.64 4.15
C LEU A 288 -1.07 30.29 4.33
N ALA A 289 -0.64 29.25 3.60
CA ALA A 289 -1.11 27.89 3.84
C ALA A 289 -0.68 27.37 5.22
N LEU A 290 0.54 27.70 5.69
CA LEU A 290 1.00 27.39 7.06
C LEU A 290 0.21 28.14 8.13
N ASP A 291 -0.18 29.38 7.86
CA ASP A 291 -1.11 30.12 8.72
C ASP A 291 -2.45 29.38 8.80
N GLY A 292 -3.00 28.93 7.66
CA GLY A 292 -4.19 28.10 7.61
C GLY A 292 -4.09 26.77 8.37
N VAL A 293 -2.92 26.13 8.36
CA VAL A 293 -2.66 24.92 9.16
C VAL A 293 -2.82 25.21 10.65
N VAL A 294 -2.26 26.31 11.13
CA VAL A 294 -2.35 26.67 12.55
C VAL A 294 -3.78 27.10 12.92
N ASP A 295 -4.40 27.91 12.08
CA ASP A 295 -5.71 28.53 12.31
C ASP A 295 -6.87 27.53 12.20
N TYR A 296 -6.84 26.59 11.25
CA TYR A 296 -8.01 25.74 10.93
C TYR A 296 -7.85 24.26 11.28
N LEU A 297 -6.64 23.69 11.26
CA LEU A 297 -6.44 22.27 11.58
C LEU A 297 -6.43 22.02 13.09
N PRO A 298 -6.83 20.80 13.52
CA PRO A 298 -6.96 20.50 14.94
C PRO A 298 -5.62 20.30 15.64
N ALA A 299 -5.60 20.60 16.93
CA ALA A 299 -4.62 20.11 17.88
C ALA A 299 -4.91 18.64 18.27
N PRO A 300 -3.94 17.89 18.82
CA PRO A 300 -4.14 16.50 19.23
C PRO A 300 -5.25 16.30 20.28
N GLU A 301 -5.62 17.32 21.06
CA GLU A 301 -6.71 17.26 22.04
C GLU A 301 -8.11 17.42 21.41
N GLU A 302 -8.21 18.06 20.25
CA GLU A 302 -9.49 18.36 19.59
C GLU A 302 -9.96 17.18 18.72
N LYS A 303 -9.05 16.27 18.35
CA LYS A 303 -9.37 15.08 17.57
C LYS A 303 -9.77 13.92 18.47
N GLN A 304 -10.97 13.39 18.24
CA GLN A 304 -11.43 12.15 18.86
C GLN A 304 -10.67 10.95 18.30
N ASN A 305 -9.92 10.26 19.16
CA ASN A 305 -9.20 9.06 18.80
C ASN A 305 -9.81 7.86 19.53
N PHE A 306 -9.95 6.72 18.84
CA PHE A 306 -10.59 5.54 19.40
C PHE A 306 -9.63 4.34 19.41
N GLY A 307 -9.83 3.47 20.39
CA GLY A 307 -9.21 2.15 20.48
C GLY A 307 -10.20 1.10 21.00
N PHE A 308 -9.68 -0.07 21.31
CA PHE A 308 -10.43 -1.21 21.80
C PHE A 308 -9.83 -1.69 23.11
N GLN A 309 -10.66 -1.80 24.13
CA GLN A 309 -10.30 -2.49 25.36
C GLN A 309 -10.65 -3.96 25.19
N ILE A 310 -9.67 -4.83 25.41
CA ILE A 310 -9.84 -6.27 25.35
C ILE A 310 -10.25 -6.76 26.75
N SER A 311 -11.26 -7.63 26.83
CA SER A 311 -11.57 -8.35 28.07
C SER A 311 -10.41 -9.30 28.44
N GLN A 312 -10.26 -9.62 29.74
CA GLN A 312 -9.20 -10.54 30.21
C GLN A 312 -9.27 -11.92 29.54
N ASP A 313 -10.46 -12.33 29.08
CA ASP A 313 -10.71 -13.59 28.38
C ASP A 313 -10.57 -13.48 26.84
N GLN A 314 -10.19 -12.32 26.30
CA GLN A 314 -9.93 -12.02 24.88
C GLN A 314 -11.10 -12.28 23.91
N LYS A 315 -12.34 -12.39 24.41
CA LYS A 315 -13.53 -12.67 23.59
C LYS A 315 -14.33 -11.43 23.19
N GLU A 316 -14.16 -10.32 23.91
CA GLU A 316 -14.95 -9.11 23.68
C GLU A 316 -14.05 -7.89 23.54
N GLU A 317 -14.31 -7.12 22.49
CA GLU A 317 -13.65 -5.84 22.22
C GLU A 317 -14.64 -4.70 22.49
N LYS A 318 -14.37 -3.90 23.51
CA LYS A 318 -15.16 -2.71 23.79
C LYS A 318 -14.47 -1.47 23.21
N LYS A 319 -15.15 -0.76 22.33
CA LYS A 319 -14.66 0.52 21.80
C LYS A 319 -14.53 1.55 22.92
N ILE A 320 -13.35 2.15 23.05
CA ILE A 320 -13.04 3.21 24.00
C ILE A 320 -12.49 4.45 23.28
N GLU A 321 -12.72 5.62 23.85
CA GLU A 321 -12.14 6.87 23.39
C GLU A 321 -10.85 7.18 24.17
N PHE A 322 -9.77 7.46 23.45
CA PHE A 322 -8.53 7.92 24.04
C PHE A 322 -8.62 9.41 24.36
N LYS A 323 -8.15 9.77 25.54
CA LYS A 323 -8.07 11.17 25.98
C LYS A 323 -6.61 11.61 25.96
N THR A 324 -6.35 12.75 25.34
CA THR A 324 -5.03 13.39 25.30
C THR A 324 -4.69 13.98 26.68
N ASP A 325 -4.50 13.12 27.68
CA ASP A 325 -4.18 13.48 29.06
C ASP A 325 -2.87 12.79 29.49
N PRO A 326 -1.81 13.55 29.82
CA PRO A 326 -0.54 13.01 30.31
C PRO A 326 -0.63 12.19 31.60
N LYS A 327 -1.72 12.32 32.38
CA LYS A 327 -1.92 11.60 33.66
C LYS A 327 -2.43 10.18 33.47
N LEU A 328 -2.97 9.84 32.29
CA LEU A 328 -3.48 8.50 31.99
C LEU A 328 -2.34 7.51 31.71
N PRO A 329 -2.61 6.19 31.71
CA PRO A 329 -1.62 5.20 31.31
C PRO A 329 -1.17 5.40 29.86
N PHE A 330 0.14 5.25 29.60
CA PHE A 330 0.71 5.42 28.26
C PHE A 330 0.10 4.44 27.26
N VAL A 331 -0.33 4.97 26.11
CA VAL A 331 -0.69 4.21 24.90
C VAL A 331 -0.01 4.85 23.70
N GLY A 332 0.87 4.09 23.06
CA GLY A 332 1.58 4.44 21.85
C GLY A 332 1.21 3.52 20.70
N TYR A 333 1.17 4.07 19.48
CA TYR A 333 0.97 3.31 18.25
C TYR A 333 2.24 3.34 17.40
N ALA A 334 2.83 2.18 17.14
CA ALA A 334 3.98 2.04 16.25
C ALA A 334 3.51 2.06 14.79
N PHE A 335 3.91 3.07 14.01
CA PHE A 335 3.39 3.27 12.65
C PHE A 335 4.45 3.24 11.56
N LYS A 336 5.73 3.40 11.90
CA LYS A 336 6.83 3.31 10.94
C LYS A 336 8.02 2.61 11.61
N LEU A 337 8.65 1.72 10.87
CA LEU A 337 9.88 1.04 11.26
C LEU A 337 11.00 1.44 10.31
N GLU A 338 12.18 1.67 10.85
CA GLU A 338 13.37 2.03 10.10
C GLU A 338 14.57 1.36 10.75
N GLU A 339 15.34 0.56 10.01
CA GLU A 339 16.58 -0.03 10.55
C GLU A 339 17.77 0.80 10.10
N ASN A 340 18.48 1.36 11.07
CA ASN A 340 19.71 2.10 10.84
C ASN A 340 20.92 1.32 11.36
N LYS A 341 22.14 1.81 11.09
CA LYS A 341 23.39 1.22 11.60
C LYS A 341 23.41 1.03 13.13
N PHE A 342 22.57 1.76 13.86
CA PHE A 342 22.44 1.73 15.32
C PHE A 342 21.33 0.80 15.83
N GLY A 343 20.66 0.06 14.94
CA GLY A 343 19.55 -0.84 15.24
C GLY A 343 18.20 -0.37 14.71
N GLN A 344 17.14 -1.12 15.06
CA GLN A 344 15.77 -0.82 14.68
C GLN A 344 15.24 0.41 15.43
N LEU A 345 14.85 1.44 14.67
CA LEU A 345 14.06 2.58 15.12
C LEU A 345 12.57 2.31 14.85
N THR A 346 11.77 2.56 15.87
CA THR A 346 10.30 2.47 15.80
C THR A 346 9.71 3.85 16.04
N TYR A 347 9.01 4.40 15.05
CA TYR A 347 8.27 5.64 15.21
C TYR A 347 6.92 5.35 15.87
N VAL A 348 6.66 6.07 16.96
CA VAL A 348 5.49 5.89 17.82
C VAL A 348 4.76 7.21 17.94
N ARG A 349 3.44 7.19 17.75
CA ARG A 349 2.54 8.29 18.12
C ARG A 349 1.93 8.01 19.49
N VAL A 350 2.01 8.98 20.41
CA VAL A 350 1.41 8.90 21.75
C VAL A 350 -0.02 9.40 21.71
N TYR A 351 -0.99 8.57 22.11
CA TYR A 351 -2.40 8.98 22.19
C TYR A 351 -2.82 9.43 23.59
N GLN A 352 -2.30 8.79 24.63
CA GLN A 352 -2.59 9.12 26.01
C GLN A 352 -1.39 8.82 26.91
N GLY A 353 -1.34 9.50 28.05
CA GLY A 353 -0.31 9.31 29.07
C GLY A 353 1.05 9.91 28.73
N LYS A 354 2.05 9.48 29.48
CA LYS A 354 3.43 9.94 29.42
C LYS A 354 4.38 8.75 29.49
N LEU A 355 5.50 8.83 28.77
CA LEU A 355 6.56 7.85 28.82
C LEU A 355 7.91 8.54 29.08
N LYS A 356 8.71 7.97 29.99
CA LYS A 356 10.06 8.46 30.30
C LYS A 356 11.11 7.46 29.86
N LYS A 357 12.31 7.97 29.61
CA LYS A 357 13.50 7.15 29.33
C LYS A 357 13.76 6.21 30.50
N GLY A 358 13.90 4.93 30.22
CA GLY A 358 14.10 3.87 31.21
C GLY A 358 12.84 3.11 31.62
N ASP A 359 11.65 3.59 31.25
CA ASP A 359 10.38 2.91 31.51
C ASP A 359 10.26 1.61 30.72
N TYR A 360 9.30 0.78 31.13
CA TYR A 360 8.96 -0.47 30.44
C TYR A 360 7.64 -0.31 29.70
N VAL A 361 7.63 -0.70 28.43
CA VAL A 361 6.42 -0.81 27.60
C VAL A 361 6.10 -2.28 27.35
N TYR A 362 4.83 -2.56 27.11
CA TYR A 362 4.34 -3.88 26.77
C TYR A 362 3.73 -3.85 25.37
N ASN A 363 4.19 -4.74 24.49
CA ASN A 363 3.62 -4.88 23.15
C ASN A 363 2.43 -5.84 23.20
N MET A 364 1.24 -5.34 22.84
CA MET A 364 -0.01 -6.09 22.94
C MET A 364 -0.10 -7.28 21.97
N LYS A 365 0.59 -7.22 20.83
CA LYS A 365 0.57 -8.29 19.82
C LYS A 365 1.58 -9.38 20.16
N THR A 366 2.82 -9.00 20.46
CA THR A 366 3.88 -9.98 20.77
C THR A 366 3.84 -10.47 22.21
N LYS A 367 3.07 -9.80 23.09
CA LYS A 367 2.97 -10.07 24.52
C LYS A 367 4.31 -9.98 25.27
N LYS A 368 5.25 -9.20 24.73
CA LYS A 368 6.59 -9.00 25.30
C LYS A 368 6.69 -7.67 26.01
N ARG A 369 7.32 -7.69 27.18
CA ARG A 369 7.72 -6.48 27.93
C ARG A 369 9.11 -6.05 27.47
N VAL A 370 9.24 -4.77 27.10
CA VAL A 370 10.48 -4.19 26.57
C VAL A 370 10.86 -2.93 27.34
N LYS A 371 12.15 -2.76 27.63
CA LYS A 371 12.66 -1.55 28.29
C LYS A 371 12.99 -0.49 27.24
N VAL A 372 12.49 0.73 27.44
CA VAL A 372 12.74 1.87 26.56
C VAL A 372 14.04 2.55 26.98
N ALA A 373 15.15 2.11 26.38
CA ALA A 373 16.48 2.59 26.76
C ALA A 373 16.81 3.99 26.19
N ARG A 374 16.39 4.25 24.95
CA ARG A 374 16.68 5.50 24.21
C ARG A 374 15.44 5.93 23.43
N MET A 375 15.18 7.24 23.46
CA MET A 375 14.11 7.89 22.73
C MET A 375 14.69 9.11 22.02
N ALA A 376 14.25 9.37 20.79
CA ALA A 376 14.69 10.52 20.03
C ALA A 376 13.54 11.16 19.25
N LYS A 377 13.59 12.46 19.04
CA LYS A 377 12.83 13.13 17.99
C LYS A 377 13.69 13.13 16.73
N MET A 378 13.12 12.62 15.65
CA MET A 378 13.79 12.56 14.36
C MET A 378 13.64 13.90 13.65
N HIS A 379 14.73 14.37 13.06
CA HIS A 379 14.73 15.52 12.19
C HIS A 379 15.53 15.17 10.94
N ALA A 380 14.84 14.75 9.88
CA ALA A 380 15.50 14.30 8.68
C ALA A 380 16.55 13.21 9.01
N ASN A 381 17.83 13.51 8.84
CA ASN A 381 18.97 12.63 9.14
C ASN A 381 19.62 12.87 10.52
N GLN A 382 19.16 13.83 11.31
CA GLN A 382 19.69 14.17 12.63
C GLN A 382 18.77 13.68 13.75
N MET A 383 19.37 13.16 14.82
CA MET A 383 18.65 12.60 15.98
C MET A 383 18.81 13.53 17.18
N GLU A 384 17.70 13.98 17.75
CA GLU A 384 17.68 14.72 19.01
C GLU A 384 17.22 13.79 20.14
N GLU A 385 18.11 13.43 21.06
CA GLU A 385 17.75 12.58 22.20
C GLU A 385 16.81 13.32 23.17
N ILE A 386 15.76 12.63 23.60
CA ILE A 386 14.75 13.17 24.51
C ILE A 386 14.57 12.25 25.73
N ASN A 387 14.19 12.85 26.87
CA ASN A 387 14.03 12.13 28.14
C ASN A 387 12.58 11.74 28.43
N ASP A 388 11.61 12.46 27.88
CA ASP A 388 10.19 12.21 28.09
C ASP A 388 9.34 12.64 26.89
N VAL A 389 8.17 12.01 26.76
CA VAL A 389 7.16 12.30 25.74
C VAL A 389 5.77 12.30 26.35
N GLU A 390 4.88 13.13 25.83
CA GLU A 390 3.51 13.27 26.32
C GLU A 390 2.48 12.98 25.23
N ALA A 391 1.21 12.87 25.62
CA ALA A 391 0.09 12.65 24.70
C ALA A 391 0.08 13.71 23.58
N GLY A 392 0.03 13.23 22.32
CA GLY A 392 0.08 14.06 21.12
C GLY A 392 1.46 14.15 20.44
N ASP A 393 2.54 13.72 21.10
CA ASP A 393 3.87 13.67 20.49
C ASP A 393 4.05 12.50 19.51
N ILE A 394 4.95 12.70 18.54
CA ILE A 394 5.52 11.67 17.68
C ILE A 394 7.02 11.60 17.97
N PHE A 395 7.53 10.39 18.21
CA PHE A 395 8.93 10.15 18.57
C PHE A 395 9.40 8.78 18.07
N ALA A 396 10.70 8.54 18.10
CA ALA A 396 11.31 7.26 17.76
C ALA A 396 11.89 6.57 19.01
N VAL A 397 11.75 5.25 19.08
CA VAL A 397 12.32 4.38 20.10
C VAL A 397 13.31 3.41 19.48
N PHE A 398 14.42 3.15 20.16
CA PHE A 398 15.45 2.21 19.71
C PHE A 398 15.27 0.83 20.36
N GLY A 399 15.46 -0.22 19.56
CA GLY A 399 15.59 -1.60 20.06
C GLY A 399 14.29 -2.21 20.59
N VAL A 400 13.14 -1.67 20.20
CA VAL A 400 11.82 -2.27 20.48
C VAL A 400 11.45 -3.18 19.32
N ASP A 401 11.45 -4.49 19.58
CA ASP A 401 10.97 -5.50 18.64
C ASP A 401 9.44 -5.39 18.50
N CYS A 402 9.02 -4.79 17.39
CA CYS A 402 7.61 -4.61 17.03
C CYS A 402 7.44 -4.60 15.51
N SER A 403 6.19 -4.79 15.08
CA SER A 403 5.76 -4.63 13.69
C SER A 403 5.01 -3.31 13.51
N SER A 404 4.95 -2.82 12.27
CA SER A 404 4.09 -1.67 11.95
C SER A 404 2.63 -2.01 12.26
N GLY A 405 1.94 -1.15 13.00
CA GLY A 405 0.58 -1.35 13.50
C GLY A 405 0.47 -1.85 14.94
N ASP A 406 1.59 -2.15 15.61
CA ASP A 406 1.57 -2.63 16.99
C ASP A 406 1.18 -1.53 17.99
N THR A 407 0.48 -1.92 19.06
CA THR A 407 0.15 -1.03 20.19
C THR A 407 1.10 -1.30 21.36
N LEU A 408 1.70 -0.24 21.88
CA LEU A 408 2.59 -0.23 23.04
C LEU A 408 1.86 0.41 24.22
N VAL A 409 1.72 -0.33 25.32
CA VAL A 409 1.07 0.17 26.55
C VAL A 409 2.05 0.24 27.72
N TYR A 410 1.75 1.07 28.73
CA TYR A 410 2.57 1.17 29.92
C TYR A 410 2.59 -0.14 30.73
N GLY A 411 3.79 -0.68 30.98
CA GLY A 411 4.21 -1.44 32.18
C GLY A 411 3.49 -2.71 32.66
N ASP A 412 2.19 -2.92 32.38
CA ASP A 412 1.36 -3.97 32.99
C ASP A 412 0.36 -4.58 31.99
N MET A 413 0.22 -5.91 32.04
CA MET A 413 -0.72 -6.72 31.24
C MET A 413 -2.19 -6.44 31.58
N ASN A 414 -2.46 -5.80 32.72
CA ASN A 414 -3.82 -5.46 33.14
C ASN A 414 -4.46 -4.37 32.28
N TYR A 415 -3.65 -3.54 31.62
CA TYR A 415 -4.14 -2.47 30.74
C TYR A 415 -4.19 -2.94 29.28
N GLN A 416 -5.16 -3.81 28.96
CA GLN A 416 -5.31 -4.42 27.64
C GLN A 416 -6.04 -3.50 26.66
N VAL A 417 -5.29 -2.57 26.08
CA VAL A 417 -5.82 -1.60 25.11
C VAL A 417 -5.11 -1.75 23.78
N LEU A 418 -5.89 -1.83 22.71
CA LEU A 418 -5.42 -1.81 21.32
C LEU A 418 -5.81 -0.50 20.65
N CYS A 419 -4.89 0.08 19.90
CA CYS A 419 -5.24 1.10 18.93
C CYS A 419 -6.03 0.47 17.78
N SER A 420 -6.93 1.24 17.15
CA SER A 420 -7.59 0.77 15.93
C SER A 420 -6.57 0.48 14.83
N SER A 421 -6.69 -0.69 14.20
CA SER A 421 -5.82 -1.13 13.12
C SER A 421 -5.93 -0.21 11.91
N MET A 422 -4.82 -0.07 11.19
CA MET A 422 -4.85 0.54 9.86
C MET A 422 -5.48 -0.41 8.84
N PHE A 423 -6.05 0.15 7.79
CA PHE A 423 -6.48 -0.63 6.64
C PHE A 423 -5.25 -1.07 5.83
N VAL A 424 -5.07 -2.38 5.70
CA VAL A 424 -4.02 -2.97 4.84
C VAL A 424 -4.69 -3.44 3.55
N PRO A 425 -4.37 -2.83 2.40
CA PRO A 425 -4.90 -3.30 1.12
C PRO A 425 -4.33 -4.68 0.78
N GLN A 426 -5.10 -5.48 0.04
CA GLN A 426 -4.64 -6.78 -0.44
C GLN A 426 -3.61 -6.61 -1.56
N PRO A 427 -2.53 -7.40 -1.58
CA PRO A 427 -1.58 -7.42 -2.69
C PRO A 427 -2.26 -7.78 -4.00
N VAL A 428 -1.88 -7.12 -5.10
CA VAL A 428 -2.48 -7.32 -6.44
C VAL A 428 -1.49 -7.87 -7.47
N MET A 429 -0.21 -8.00 -7.12
CA MET A 429 0.84 -8.49 -7.99
C MET A 429 1.69 -9.51 -7.24
N SER A 430 2.00 -10.63 -7.90
CA SER A 430 2.89 -11.68 -7.38
C SER A 430 4.01 -11.97 -8.37
N LEU A 431 5.25 -12.09 -7.88
CA LEU A 431 6.44 -12.45 -8.66
C LEU A 431 7.22 -13.54 -7.94
N SER A 432 7.87 -14.43 -8.68
CA SER A 432 8.87 -15.33 -8.11
C SER A 432 10.17 -14.57 -7.89
N ILE A 433 10.84 -14.85 -6.78
CA ILE A 433 12.13 -14.25 -6.43
C ILE A 433 13.11 -15.33 -6.03
N LYS A 434 14.34 -15.26 -6.57
CA LYS A 434 15.41 -16.17 -6.21
C LYS A 434 16.76 -15.45 -6.08
N PRO A 435 17.59 -15.82 -5.08
CA PRO A 435 18.96 -15.34 -5.03
C PRO A 435 19.76 -15.94 -6.19
N THR A 436 20.59 -15.12 -6.85
CA THR A 436 21.44 -15.58 -7.96
C THR A 436 22.51 -16.59 -7.53
N LYS A 437 22.95 -16.51 -6.26
CA LYS A 437 23.95 -17.41 -5.67
C LYS A 437 23.40 -18.04 -4.38
N LYS A 438 23.75 -19.32 -4.15
CA LYS A 438 23.32 -20.07 -2.95
C LYS A 438 23.84 -19.47 -1.64
N GLU A 439 25.02 -18.86 -1.66
CA GLU A 439 25.66 -18.20 -0.51
C GLU A 439 24.81 -17.06 0.09
N TYR A 440 23.90 -16.49 -0.71
CA TYR A 440 23.03 -15.40 -0.24
C TYR A 440 21.83 -15.89 0.58
N SER A 441 21.57 -17.19 0.66
CA SER A 441 20.33 -17.75 1.25
C SER A 441 20.03 -17.25 2.67
N ALA A 442 21.02 -17.23 3.57
CA ALA A 442 20.84 -16.76 4.94
C ALA A 442 20.52 -15.26 5.02
N ARG A 443 21.22 -14.43 4.23
CA ARG A 443 20.96 -12.98 4.16
C ARG A 443 19.61 -12.70 3.49
N PHE A 444 19.23 -13.52 2.53
CA PHE A 444 17.97 -13.41 1.77
C PHE A 444 16.76 -13.65 2.66
N GLN A 445 16.77 -14.72 3.47
CA GLN A 445 15.70 -14.98 4.45
C GLN A 445 15.57 -13.85 5.48
N LYS A 446 16.71 -13.31 5.93
CA LYS A 446 16.74 -12.16 6.85
C LYS A 446 16.13 -10.91 6.21
N ALA A 447 16.46 -10.63 4.94
CA ALA A 447 15.92 -9.50 4.19
C ALA A 447 14.40 -9.61 3.99
N LEU A 448 13.90 -10.76 3.56
CA LEU A 448 12.47 -11.03 3.41
C LEU A 448 11.71 -10.82 4.73
N SER A 449 12.22 -11.40 5.82
CA SER A 449 11.62 -11.26 7.15
C SER A 449 11.61 -9.80 7.63
N LYS A 450 12.64 -9.03 7.33
CA LYS A 450 12.70 -7.60 7.64
C LYS A 450 11.63 -6.83 6.88
N PHE A 451 11.58 -6.99 5.56
CA PHE A 451 10.65 -6.24 4.72
C PHE A 451 9.18 -6.58 5.01
N GLN A 452 8.86 -7.82 5.35
CA GLN A 452 7.51 -8.21 5.77
C GLN A 452 7.09 -7.56 7.11
N ARG A 453 8.03 -7.31 8.03
CA ARG A 453 7.75 -6.57 9.28
C ARG A 453 7.59 -5.07 9.04
N GLU A 454 8.39 -4.53 8.12
CA GLU A 454 8.35 -3.12 7.71
C GLU A 454 7.05 -2.80 6.96
N ASP A 455 6.59 -3.72 6.12
CA ASP A 455 5.44 -3.53 5.24
C ASP A 455 4.48 -4.73 5.21
N PRO A 456 3.27 -4.60 5.79
CA PRO A 456 2.30 -5.67 5.82
C PRO A 456 1.64 -5.93 4.45
N THR A 457 1.88 -5.11 3.43
CA THR A 457 1.45 -5.42 2.05
C THR A 457 2.47 -6.25 1.28
N PHE A 458 3.68 -6.41 1.81
CA PHE A 458 4.70 -7.27 1.21
C PHE A 458 4.59 -8.68 1.81
N ASN A 459 3.90 -9.55 1.09
CA ASN A 459 3.72 -10.95 1.49
C ASN A 459 4.77 -11.84 0.85
N VAL A 460 5.20 -12.84 1.61
CA VAL A 460 6.19 -13.82 1.18
C VAL A 460 5.61 -15.20 1.46
N ASP A 461 5.40 -15.96 0.40
CA ASP A 461 4.90 -17.33 0.47
C ASP A 461 5.86 -18.25 -0.28
N MET A 462 5.89 -19.52 0.12
CA MET A 462 6.60 -20.57 -0.59
C MET A 462 5.57 -21.48 -1.26
N ASP A 463 5.63 -21.58 -2.57
CA ASP A 463 4.77 -22.50 -3.30
C ASP A 463 5.20 -23.94 -3.01
N LYS A 464 4.24 -24.77 -2.59
CA LYS A 464 4.53 -26.13 -2.10
C LYS A 464 4.92 -27.10 -3.22
N GLU A 465 4.56 -26.81 -4.47
CA GLU A 465 4.79 -27.71 -5.60
C GLU A 465 6.06 -27.36 -6.37
N SER A 466 6.27 -26.08 -6.66
CA SER A 466 7.44 -25.57 -7.37
C SER A 466 8.63 -25.29 -6.45
N GLU A 467 8.41 -25.24 -5.12
CA GLU A 467 9.39 -24.81 -4.11
C GLU A 467 9.94 -23.39 -4.35
N GLU A 468 9.25 -22.60 -5.19
CA GLU A 468 9.62 -21.22 -5.47
C GLU A 468 9.13 -20.31 -4.35
N ILE A 469 9.94 -19.29 -4.05
CA ILE A 469 9.55 -18.22 -3.13
C ILE A 469 8.83 -17.16 -3.95
N ILE A 470 7.56 -16.93 -3.63
CA ILE A 470 6.68 -15.96 -4.25
C ILE A 470 6.58 -14.74 -3.34
N ILE A 471 6.83 -13.57 -3.91
CA ILE A 471 6.60 -12.28 -3.25
C ILE A 471 5.37 -11.62 -3.85
N SER A 472 4.49 -11.13 -3.00
CA SER A 472 3.29 -10.40 -3.41
C SER A 472 3.32 -8.98 -2.86
N GLY A 473 2.84 -8.03 -3.66
CA GLY A 473 2.80 -6.62 -3.28
C GLY A 473 1.78 -5.79 -4.06
N MET A 474 1.86 -4.48 -3.87
CA MET A 474 0.90 -3.53 -4.43
C MET A 474 1.08 -3.25 -5.93
N GLY A 475 2.18 -3.65 -6.55
CA GLY A 475 2.43 -3.42 -7.97
C GLY A 475 3.82 -3.85 -8.40
N GLU A 476 4.14 -3.69 -9.68
CA GLU A 476 5.44 -4.09 -10.23
C GLU A 476 6.58 -3.20 -9.70
N LEU A 477 6.37 -1.87 -9.66
CA LEU A 477 7.36 -0.93 -9.16
C LEU A 477 7.64 -1.18 -7.67
N HIS A 478 6.61 -1.53 -6.90
CA HIS A 478 6.75 -1.97 -5.50
C HIS A 478 7.77 -3.09 -5.36
N LEU A 479 7.56 -4.20 -6.07
CA LEU A 479 8.40 -5.40 -5.96
C LEU A 479 9.81 -5.17 -6.53
N GLN A 480 9.93 -4.38 -7.60
CA GLN A 480 11.24 -3.99 -8.15
C GLN A 480 12.06 -3.16 -7.15
N ILE A 481 11.43 -2.23 -6.42
CA ILE A 481 12.12 -1.44 -5.39
C ILE A 481 12.58 -2.33 -4.23
N TYR A 482 11.77 -3.30 -3.78
CA TYR A 482 12.23 -4.25 -2.77
C TYR A 482 13.39 -5.14 -3.24
N ALA A 483 13.39 -5.58 -4.51
CA ALA A 483 14.52 -6.31 -5.09
C ALA A 483 15.80 -5.45 -5.13
N GLU A 484 15.69 -4.18 -5.49
CA GLU A 484 16.81 -3.24 -5.50
C GLU A 484 17.29 -2.90 -4.07
N ARG A 485 16.38 -2.80 -3.10
CA ARG A 485 16.72 -2.68 -1.67
C ARG A 485 17.46 -3.90 -1.15
N MET A 486 17.09 -5.12 -1.55
CA MET A 486 17.87 -6.34 -1.22
C MET A 486 19.30 -6.23 -1.76
N ARG A 487 19.45 -5.68 -2.96
CA ARG A 487 20.76 -5.49 -3.59
C ARG A 487 21.62 -4.47 -2.85
N ARG A 488 21.07 -3.32 -2.49
CA ARG A 488 21.83 -2.22 -1.85
C ARG A 488 22.00 -2.41 -0.34
N GLU A 489 20.96 -2.83 0.39
CA GLU A 489 21.00 -2.95 1.85
C GLU A 489 21.64 -4.26 2.34
N PHE A 490 21.47 -5.36 1.59
CA PHE A 490 21.93 -6.69 2.00
C PHE A 490 23.02 -7.28 1.10
N GLU A 491 23.39 -6.57 0.02
CA GLU A 491 24.36 -7.01 -0.99
C GLU A 491 23.96 -8.35 -1.63
N ILE A 492 22.66 -8.49 -1.94
CA ILE A 492 22.10 -9.69 -2.55
C ILE A 492 21.62 -9.39 -3.96
N ASP A 493 22.26 -10.01 -4.95
CA ASP A 493 21.71 -10.02 -6.31
C ASP A 493 20.57 -11.05 -6.38
N VAL A 494 19.35 -10.56 -6.62
CA VAL A 494 18.14 -11.36 -6.79
C VAL A 494 17.65 -11.31 -8.24
N GLN A 495 17.00 -12.39 -8.68
CA GLN A 495 16.33 -12.45 -9.97
C GLN A 495 14.82 -12.54 -9.75
N LEU A 496 14.08 -11.60 -10.34
CA LEU A 496 12.62 -11.63 -10.40
C LEU A 496 12.15 -12.41 -11.63
N GLY A 497 11.06 -13.15 -11.48
CA GLY A 497 10.42 -13.92 -12.54
C GLY A 497 8.91 -14.00 -12.36
N GLN A 498 8.24 -14.56 -13.37
CA GLN A 498 6.83 -14.94 -13.21
C GLN A 498 6.75 -16.20 -12.34
N PRO A 499 5.78 -16.28 -11.41
CA PRO A 499 5.51 -17.52 -10.68
C PRO A 499 5.23 -18.67 -11.64
N THR A 500 5.72 -19.86 -11.31
CA THR A 500 5.39 -21.06 -12.06
C THR A 500 3.89 -21.38 -11.90
N VAL A 501 3.22 -21.63 -13.01
CA VAL A 501 1.81 -22.06 -13.02
C VAL A 501 1.78 -23.56 -12.78
N ASN A 502 1.01 -23.99 -11.78
CA ASN A 502 0.83 -25.40 -11.44
C ASN A 502 -0.15 -26.04 -12.42
N TYR A 503 0.36 -26.46 -13.58
CA TYR A 503 -0.41 -27.26 -14.53
C TYR A 503 -0.60 -28.69 -14.00
N ARG A 504 -1.57 -29.42 -14.57
CA ARG A 504 -1.77 -30.86 -14.33
C ARG A 504 -1.84 -31.61 -15.65
N GLU A 505 -1.65 -32.91 -15.61
CA GLU A 505 -1.90 -33.79 -16.75
C GLU A 505 -3.10 -34.70 -16.45
N THR A 506 -3.90 -35.03 -17.47
CA THR A 506 -4.98 -36.02 -17.35
C THR A 506 -5.10 -36.81 -18.66
N ILE A 507 -5.98 -37.80 -18.69
CA ILE A 507 -6.37 -38.55 -19.90
C ILE A 507 -7.84 -38.28 -20.22
N THR A 508 -8.23 -38.47 -21.47
CA THR A 508 -9.62 -38.27 -21.93
C THR A 508 -10.31 -39.57 -22.32
N GLN A 509 -9.55 -40.61 -22.60
CA GLN A 509 -10.07 -41.87 -23.14
C GLN A 509 -9.64 -43.06 -22.28
N LYS A 510 -10.49 -44.09 -22.26
CA LYS A 510 -10.14 -45.39 -21.70
C LYS A 510 -9.18 -46.11 -22.65
N GLN A 511 -8.05 -46.58 -22.13
CA GLN A 511 -7.05 -47.29 -22.92
C GLN A 511 -6.54 -48.53 -22.19
N GLN A 512 -6.57 -49.67 -22.88
CA GLN A 512 -6.02 -50.93 -22.38
C GLN A 512 -4.49 -50.95 -22.47
N PHE A 513 -3.86 -51.72 -21.57
CA PHE A 513 -2.43 -51.96 -21.56
C PHE A 513 -2.12 -53.44 -21.37
N ASP A 514 -1.13 -53.91 -22.13
CA ASP A 514 -0.47 -55.21 -21.96
C ASP A 514 1.03 -54.93 -22.11
N TYR A 515 1.74 -54.87 -20.99
CA TYR A 515 3.16 -54.53 -20.96
C TYR A 515 3.97 -55.66 -20.32
N LEU A 516 4.94 -56.17 -21.09
CA LEU A 516 5.91 -57.16 -20.64
C LEU A 516 7.27 -56.48 -20.42
N HIS A 517 7.70 -56.41 -19.16
CA HIS A 517 9.05 -56.02 -18.78
C HIS A 517 9.94 -57.25 -18.70
N LYS A 518 10.83 -57.42 -19.68
CA LYS A 518 11.84 -58.50 -19.68
C LYS A 518 13.24 -57.91 -19.91
N LYS A 519 14.11 -58.02 -18.91
CA LYS A 519 15.55 -57.68 -19.05
C LYS A 519 16.41 -58.83 -18.56
N GLN A 520 17.30 -59.27 -19.43
CA GLN A 520 18.30 -60.29 -19.11
C GLN A 520 19.67 -59.63 -19.13
N THR A 521 20.02 -58.96 -18.03
CA THR A 521 21.41 -58.60 -17.73
C THR A 521 22.10 -59.78 -17.07
N GLY A 522 23.43 -59.91 -17.13
CA GLY A 522 24.19 -61.08 -16.63
C GLY A 522 24.13 -61.39 -15.12
N GLY A 523 23.13 -60.87 -14.39
CA GLY A 523 22.80 -61.18 -12.99
C GLY A 523 21.33 -61.66 -12.85
N ALA A 524 20.68 -61.41 -11.71
CA ALA A 524 19.25 -61.73 -11.51
C ALA A 524 18.39 -61.08 -12.62
N GLY A 525 17.59 -61.89 -13.32
CA GLY A 525 16.73 -61.40 -14.39
C GLY A 525 15.62 -60.50 -13.86
N GLN A 526 15.00 -59.73 -14.76
CA GLN A 526 13.78 -59.00 -14.47
C GLN A 526 12.67 -59.48 -15.40
N TYR A 527 11.59 -59.98 -14.82
CA TYR A 527 10.39 -60.40 -15.52
C TYR A 527 9.13 -59.92 -14.77
N ALA A 528 8.30 -59.14 -15.45
CA ALA A 528 6.98 -58.76 -14.95
C ALA A 528 6.08 -58.41 -16.13
N LYS A 529 4.88 -59.00 -16.18
CA LYS A 529 3.85 -58.61 -17.14
C LYS A 529 2.65 -58.03 -16.40
N VAL A 530 2.15 -56.88 -16.85
CA VAL A 530 0.97 -56.21 -16.28
C VAL A 530 -0.06 -55.98 -17.38
N ILE A 531 -1.31 -56.36 -17.10
CA ILE A 531 -2.44 -56.28 -18.03
C ILE A 531 -3.61 -55.59 -17.33
N GLY A 532 -4.26 -54.67 -18.02
CA GLY A 532 -5.42 -53.95 -17.50
C GLY A 532 -5.80 -52.75 -18.37
N TYR A 533 -6.35 -51.71 -17.75
CA TYR A 533 -6.69 -50.46 -18.45
C TYR A 533 -6.55 -49.23 -17.56
N MET A 534 -6.39 -48.08 -18.20
CA MET A 534 -6.53 -46.77 -17.58
C MET A 534 -7.77 -46.06 -18.12
N GLU A 535 -8.49 -45.35 -17.27
CA GLU A 535 -9.65 -44.54 -17.66
C GLU A 535 -9.72 -43.23 -16.86
N PRO A 536 -10.32 -42.17 -17.44
CA PRO A 536 -10.50 -40.90 -16.73
C PRO A 536 -11.52 -41.02 -15.61
N LEU A 537 -11.27 -40.32 -14.51
CA LEU A 537 -12.22 -40.13 -13.42
C LEU A 537 -13.01 -38.84 -13.61
N GLN A 538 -14.33 -38.93 -13.47
CA GLN A 538 -15.20 -37.76 -13.35
C GLN A 538 -15.39 -37.46 -11.86
N LEU A 539 -14.85 -36.32 -11.42
CA LEU A 539 -14.99 -35.82 -10.06
C LEU A 539 -15.73 -34.48 -10.09
N GLU A 540 -16.21 -34.04 -8.92
CA GLU A 540 -16.75 -32.69 -8.74
C GLU A 540 -15.68 -31.62 -9.01
N GLU A 541 -16.12 -30.43 -9.43
CA GLU A 541 -15.20 -29.31 -9.72
C GLU A 541 -14.31 -29.01 -8.51
N GLY A 542 -13.00 -28.89 -8.77
CA GLY A 542 -11.99 -28.54 -7.75
C GLY A 542 -11.43 -29.73 -6.96
N GLN A 543 -11.94 -30.95 -7.15
CA GLN A 543 -11.38 -32.16 -6.55
C GLN A 543 -10.45 -32.90 -7.52
N PHE A 544 -9.33 -33.39 -7.00
CA PHE A 544 -8.40 -34.25 -7.72
C PHE A 544 -8.23 -35.56 -6.98
N SER A 545 -8.35 -36.67 -7.69
CA SER A 545 -8.08 -38.00 -7.14
C SER A 545 -7.52 -38.91 -8.21
N ASN A 546 -6.57 -39.76 -7.82
CA ASN A 546 -6.10 -40.88 -8.62
C ASN A 546 -6.47 -42.17 -7.88
N GLN A 547 -7.02 -43.14 -8.61
CA GLN A 547 -7.52 -44.39 -8.02
C GLN A 547 -6.79 -45.58 -8.61
N PHE A 548 -6.34 -46.48 -7.74
CA PHE A 548 -5.85 -47.80 -8.13
C PHE A 548 -6.90 -48.85 -7.76
N GLU A 549 -7.30 -49.68 -8.72
CA GLU A 549 -8.24 -50.79 -8.50
C GLU A 549 -7.58 -52.10 -8.91
N ASN A 550 -7.71 -53.10 -8.04
CA ASN A 550 -7.21 -54.44 -8.27
C ASN A 550 -8.37 -55.38 -8.60
N HIS A 551 -8.46 -55.81 -9.86
CA HIS A 551 -9.42 -56.79 -10.36
C HIS A 551 -8.76 -58.14 -10.73
N VAL A 552 -7.54 -58.41 -10.23
CA VAL A 552 -6.84 -59.67 -10.51
C VAL A 552 -7.61 -60.84 -9.89
N ILE A 553 -8.01 -61.80 -10.74
CA ILE A 553 -8.69 -63.04 -10.32
C ILE A 553 -7.66 -64.18 -10.28
N GLY A 554 -7.53 -64.84 -9.12
CA GLY A 554 -6.62 -65.98 -8.92
C GLY A 554 -5.21 -65.58 -8.48
N THR A 555 -4.19 -66.38 -8.81
CA THR A 555 -2.80 -66.22 -8.34
C THR A 555 -1.82 -65.83 -9.46
N SER A 556 -2.30 -65.18 -10.52
CA SER A 556 -1.46 -64.77 -11.67
C SER A 556 -0.38 -63.76 -11.28
N ILE A 557 -0.68 -62.89 -10.31
CA ILE A 557 0.27 -62.00 -9.63
C ILE A 557 0.13 -62.19 -8.11
N PRO A 558 1.21 -62.57 -7.39
CA PRO A 558 1.22 -62.59 -5.92
C PRO A 558 0.86 -61.23 -5.31
N ASN A 559 0.14 -61.22 -4.18
CA ASN A 559 -0.28 -60.00 -3.50
C ASN A 559 0.87 -59.04 -3.16
N GLU A 560 2.06 -59.56 -2.85
CA GLU A 560 3.26 -58.77 -2.57
C GLU A 560 3.71 -57.91 -3.77
N TYR A 561 3.43 -58.37 -5.00
CA TYR A 561 3.74 -57.62 -6.22
C TYR A 561 2.61 -56.65 -6.61
N ILE A 562 1.37 -56.89 -6.18
CA ILE A 562 0.25 -55.96 -6.39
C ILE A 562 0.50 -54.64 -5.66
N THR A 563 0.96 -54.69 -4.40
CA THR A 563 1.37 -53.47 -3.67
C THR A 563 2.51 -52.73 -4.38
N ALA A 564 3.41 -53.45 -5.06
CA ALA A 564 4.47 -52.84 -5.85
C ALA A 564 3.96 -52.19 -7.14
N VAL A 565 2.93 -52.77 -7.77
CA VAL A 565 2.21 -52.17 -8.91
C VAL A 565 1.52 -50.88 -8.47
N GLU A 566 0.77 -50.92 -7.38
CA GLU A 566 0.08 -49.74 -6.81
C GLU A 566 1.08 -48.62 -6.50
N LYS A 567 2.18 -48.94 -5.83
CA LYS A 567 3.27 -47.97 -5.59
C LYS A 567 3.86 -47.43 -6.89
N GLY A 568 4.06 -48.30 -7.89
CA GLY A 568 4.53 -47.89 -9.21
C GLY A 568 3.57 -46.93 -9.93
N PHE A 569 2.27 -47.09 -9.75
CA PHE A 569 1.24 -46.17 -10.25
C PHE A 569 1.33 -44.80 -9.54
N TYR A 570 1.33 -44.77 -8.21
CA TYR A 570 1.42 -43.49 -7.47
C TYR A 570 2.75 -42.75 -7.71
N GLU A 571 3.86 -43.46 -7.89
CA GLU A 571 5.11 -42.80 -8.32
C GLU A 571 5.06 -42.28 -9.78
N SER A 572 4.18 -42.85 -10.62
CA SER A 572 4.02 -42.43 -12.02
C SER A 572 3.10 -41.20 -12.15
N VAL A 573 2.09 -41.08 -11.27
CA VAL A 573 1.20 -39.91 -11.30
C VAL A 573 1.84 -38.66 -10.68
N ASP A 574 2.89 -38.79 -9.87
CA ASP A 574 3.61 -37.63 -9.33
C ASP A 574 4.34 -36.81 -10.43
N LYS A 575 4.80 -37.47 -11.50
CA LYS A 575 5.53 -36.83 -12.62
C LYS A 575 5.00 -37.32 -13.96
N GLY A 576 4.11 -36.52 -14.54
CA GLY A 576 3.47 -36.81 -15.82
C GLY A 576 4.46 -36.93 -16.99
N PRO A 577 4.16 -37.80 -17.97
CA PRO A 577 5.07 -38.12 -19.06
C PRO A 577 5.17 -37.02 -20.14
N LEU A 578 4.23 -36.06 -20.21
CA LEU A 578 4.26 -34.99 -21.22
C LEU A 578 5.11 -33.80 -20.80
N THR A 579 4.84 -33.30 -19.60
CA THR A 579 5.35 -32.01 -19.09
C THR A 579 5.95 -32.12 -17.69
N GLY A 580 5.92 -33.30 -17.08
CA GLY A 580 6.50 -33.55 -15.75
C GLY A 580 5.64 -33.05 -14.60
N TYR A 581 4.46 -32.48 -14.88
CA TYR A 581 3.50 -32.06 -13.86
C TYR A 581 2.69 -33.24 -13.34
N PRO A 582 2.12 -33.16 -12.13
CA PRO A 582 1.35 -34.25 -11.57
C PRO A 582 0.14 -34.61 -12.43
N VAL A 583 -0.06 -35.91 -12.63
CA VAL A 583 -1.24 -36.47 -13.28
C VAL A 583 -2.38 -36.53 -12.28
N VAL A 584 -3.59 -36.14 -12.69
CA VAL A 584 -4.79 -36.16 -11.86
C VAL A 584 -5.95 -36.83 -12.60
N ASN A 585 -6.95 -37.28 -11.84
CA ASN A 585 -8.20 -37.82 -12.37
C ASN A 585 -8.01 -39.06 -13.25
N VAL A 586 -7.08 -39.94 -12.85
CA VAL A 586 -6.82 -41.20 -13.53
C VAL A 586 -7.16 -42.38 -12.63
N ARG A 587 -7.93 -43.34 -13.17
CA ARG A 587 -8.09 -44.67 -12.58
C ARG A 587 -7.22 -45.67 -13.31
N PHE A 588 -6.41 -46.41 -12.56
CA PHE A 588 -5.60 -47.52 -13.05
C PHE A 588 -6.17 -48.84 -12.54
N VAL A 589 -6.66 -49.67 -13.45
CA VAL A 589 -7.28 -50.96 -13.12
C VAL A 589 -6.36 -52.08 -13.55
N LEU A 590 -5.91 -52.89 -12.59
CA LEU A 590 -5.10 -54.08 -12.83
C LEU A 590 -6.02 -55.30 -12.98
N GLU A 591 -6.05 -55.93 -14.15
CA GLU A 591 -6.89 -57.11 -14.42
C GLU A 591 -6.10 -58.42 -14.35
N GLY A 592 -4.80 -58.38 -14.65
CA GLY A 592 -3.97 -59.59 -14.65
C GLY A 592 -2.50 -59.35 -14.99
N GLY A 593 -1.76 -60.44 -15.17
CA GLY A 593 -0.36 -60.40 -15.54
C GLY A 593 0.29 -61.78 -15.49
N GLU A 594 1.60 -61.82 -15.70
CA GLU A 594 2.41 -63.03 -15.70
C GLU A 594 3.65 -62.82 -14.82
N THR A 595 4.04 -63.88 -14.11
CA THR A 595 5.22 -63.94 -13.26
C THR A 595 6.19 -65.01 -13.76
N HIS A 596 7.46 -64.87 -13.38
CA HIS A 596 8.48 -65.88 -13.56
C HIS A 596 9.06 -66.24 -12.20
N VAL A 597 9.22 -67.54 -11.93
CA VAL A 597 9.57 -68.08 -10.60
C VAL A 597 10.88 -67.53 -10.05
N VAL A 598 11.83 -67.18 -10.94
CA VAL A 598 13.18 -66.74 -10.54
C VAL A 598 13.45 -65.26 -10.82
N ASP A 599 12.79 -64.69 -11.84
CA ASP A 599 13.13 -63.36 -12.36
C ASP A 599 12.09 -62.28 -11.99
N SER A 600 10.97 -62.66 -11.35
CA SER A 600 10.00 -61.69 -10.85
C SER A 600 10.38 -61.14 -9.49
N SER A 601 10.22 -59.83 -9.33
CA SER A 601 10.46 -59.11 -8.09
C SER A 601 9.53 -57.90 -8.00
N SER A 602 9.31 -57.37 -6.79
CA SER A 602 8.53 -56.14 -6.58
C SER A 602 9.08 -54.98 -7.41
N ASN A 603 10.40 -54.87 -7.57
CA ASN A 603 11.02 -53.83 -8.39
C ASN A 603 10.74 -54.04 -9.90
N ALA A 604 10.68 -55.29 -10.38
CA ALA A 604 10.34 -55.58 -11.77
C ALA A 604 8.88 -55.20 -12.07
N PHE A 605 7.94 -55.51 -11.17
CA PHE A 605 6.53 -55.11 -11.29
C PHE A 605 6.33 -53.59 -11.20
N MET A 606 6.96 -52.93 -10.23
CA MET A 606 6.93 -51.46 -10.12
C MET A 606 7.46 -50.79 -11.40
N THR A 607 8.56 -51.30 -11.95
CA THR A 607 9.14 -50.80 -13.21
C THR A 607 8.21 -51.06 -14.40
N ALA A 608 7.65 -52.28 -14.49
CA ALA A 608 6.66 -52.63 -15.51
C ALA A 608 5.46 -51.68 -15.48
N THR A 609 4.93 -51.37 -14.29
CA THR A 609 3.82 -50.40 -14.13
C THR A 609 4.19 -49.02 -14.65
N LYS A 610 5.38 -48.51 -14.32
CA LYS A 610 5.83 -47.18 -14.80
C LYS A 610 5.89 -47.10 -16.32
N TYR A 611 6.39 -48.15 -16.98
CA TYR A 611 6.45 -48.19 -18.44
C TYR A 611 5.07 -48.40 -19.06
N ALA A 612 4.24 -49.28 -18.49
CA ALA A 612 2.85 -49.48 -18.91
C ALA A 612 2.06 -48.17 -18.83
N PHE A 613 2.13 -47.48 -17.69
CA PHE A 613 1.53 -46.16 -17.47
C PHE A 613 2.01 -45.17 -18.54
N ALA A 614 3.32 -44.99 -18.72
CA ALA A 614 3.86 -44.01 -19.65
C ALA A 614 3.49 -44.28 -21.12
N GLN A 615 3.42 -45.55 -21.53
CA GLN A 615 3.01 -45.93 -22.88
C GLN A 615 1.52 -45.67 -23.09
N THR A 616 0.70 -46.12 -22.16
CA THR A 616 -0.75 -46.06 -22.26
C THR A 616 -1.28 -44.64 -22.07
N PHE A 617 -0.65 -43.84 -21.21
CA PHE A 617 -0.98 -42.43 -21.02
C PHE A 617 -0.88 -41.64 -22.34
N ARG A 618 0.15 -41.92 -23.16
CA ARG A 618 0.31 -41.27 -24.47
C ARG A 618 -0.74 -41.69 -25.50
N GLN A 619 -1.35 -42.85 -25.32
CA GLN A 619 -2.39 -43.39 -26.21
C GLN A 619 -3.81 -43.02 -25.73
N ALA A 620 -3.98 -42.72 -24.45
CA ALA A 620 -5.26 -42.42 -23.81
C ALA A 620 -5.79 -40.98 -24.04
N GLY A 621 -5.29 -40.29 -25.07
CA GLY A 621 -5.62 -38.89 -25.36
C GLY A 621 -5.25 -37.95 -24.21
N PRO A 622 -3.95 -37.76 -23.93
CA PRO A 622 -3.52 -36.97 -22.78
C PRO A 622 -3.78 -35.48 -22.98
N GLU A 623 -4.25 -34.82 -21.92
CA GLU A 623 -4.53 -33.38 -21.87
C GLU A 623 -3.74 -32.70 -20.75
N ILE A 624 -3.42 -31.44 -20.95
CA ILE A 624 -2.83 -30.57 -19.93
C ILE A 624 -3.94 -29.68 -19.40
N LEU A 625 -4.06 -29.58 -18.08
CA LEU A 625 -5.02 -28.72 -17.40
C LEU A 625 -4.30 -27.51 -16.81
N GLU A 626 -4.91 -26.33 -16.92
CA GLU A 626 -4.44 -25.09 -16.29
C GLU A 626 -5.42 -24.59 -15.22
N PRO A 627 -4.91 -23.98 -14.13
CA PRO A 627 -5.76 -23.43 -13.09
C PRO A 627 -6.53 -22.19 -13.60
N VAL A 628 -7.84 -22.21 -13.36
CA VAL A 628 -8.77 -21.11 -13.64
C VAL A 628 -9.17 -20.45 -12.33
N MET A 629 -9.06 -19.12 -12.32
CA MET A 629 -9.37 -18.28 -11.19
C MET A 629 -10.77 -17.69 -11.35
N ALA A 630 -11.55 -17.69 -10.27
CA ALA A 630 -12.68 -16.80 -10.12
C ALA A 630 -12.13 -15.40 -9.82
N VAL A 631 -12.47 -14.44 -10.68
CA VAL A 631 -11.98 -13.07 -10.63
C VAL A 631 -13.16 -12.14 -10.39
N GLU A 632 -13.16 -11.43 -9.27
CA GLU A 632 -14.09 -10.33 -9.03
C GLU A 632 -13.35 -9.01 -9.32
N ILE A 633 -13.86 -8.21 -10.24
CA ILE A 633 -13.22 -6.96 -10.70
C ILE A 633 -14.19 -5.81 -10.46
N MET A 634 -13.76 -4.83 -9.68
CA MET A 634 -14.53 -3.62 -9.41
C MET A 634 -13.96 -2.44 -10.20
N VAL A 635 -14.77 -1.81 -11.05
CA VAL A 635 -14.34 -0.69 -11.91
C VAL A 635 -15.35 0.46 -11.92
N PRO A 636 -14.90 1.70 -12.16
CA PRO A 636 -15.81 2.83 -12.37
C PRO A 636 -16.68 2.65 -13.63
N ALA A 637 -17.90 3.19 -13.60
CA ALA A 637 -18.83 3.13 -14.74
C ALA A 637 -18.24 3.53 -16.11
N PRO A 638 -17.40 4.58 -16.23
CA PRO A 638 -16.79 4.96 -17.51
C PRO A 638 -15.81 3.92 -18.08
N SER A 639 -15.18 3.12 -17.22
CA SER A 639 -14.13 2.15 -17.60
C SER A 639 -14.66 0.72 -17.76
N TYR A 640 -15.95 0.50 -17.51
CA TYR A 640 -16.61 -0.81 -17.57
C TYR A 640 -16.37 -1.56 -18.90
N GLN A 641 -16.57 -0.87 -20.03
CA GLN A 641 -16.40 -1.50 -21.35
C GLN A 641 -14.96 -1.93 -21.62
N GLN A 642 -13.99 -1.14 -21.15
CA GLN A 642 -12.57 -1.48 -21.28
C GLN A 642 -12.20 -2.68 -20.42
N ALA A 643 -12.78 -2.81 -19.23
CA ALA A 643 -12.61 -3.98 -18.38
C ALA A 643 -13.11 -5.26 -19.05
N MET A 644 -14.31 -5.22 -19.65
CA MET A 644 -14.87 -6.35 -20.43
C MET A 644 -13.94 -6.80 -21.56
N VAL A 645 -13.41 -5.85 -22.34
CA VAL A 645 -12.47 -6.14 -23.43
C VAL A 645 -11.16 -6.71 -22.89
N GLY A 646 -10.65 -6.18 -21.77
CA GLY A 646 -9.44 -6.67 -21.12
C GLY A 646 -9.56 -8.13 -20.65
N ILE A 647 -10.70 -8.50 -20.06
CA ILE A 647 -10.99 -9.88 -19.65
C ILE A 647 -11.06 -10.80 -20.87
N ALA A 648 -11.80 -10.41 -21.91
CA ALA A 648 -11.95 -11.22 -23.13
C ALA A 648 -10.60 -11.46 -23.82
N LYS A 649 -9.73 -10.44 -23.87
CA LYS A 649 -8.37 -10.56 -24.42
C LYS A 649 -7.50 -11.56 -23.65
N ARG A 650 -7.80 -11.78 -22.37
CA ARG A 650 -7.10 -12.72 -21.46
C ARG A 650 -7.78 -14.07 -21.39
N ARG A 651 -8.60 -14.42 -22.39
CA ARG A 651 -9.39 -15.67 -22.44
C ARG A 651 -10.34 -15.84 -21.25
N GLY A 652 -10.72 -14.74 -20.61
CA GLY A 652 -11.67 -14.76 -19.52
C GLY A 652 -13.11 -14.80 -20.02
N SER A 653 -13.98 -15.48 -19.28
CA SER A 653 -15.43 -15.48 -19.51
C SER A 653 -16.13 -14.77 -18.36
N VAL A 654 -16.90 -13.72 -18.68
CA VAL A 654 -17.67 -12.98 -17.66
C VAL A 654 -18.93 -13.77 -17.33
N THR A 655 -19.11 -14.10 -16.06
CA THR A 655 -20.23 -14.90 -15.55
C THR A 655 -21.36 -14.00 -15.07
N ASN A 656 -21.05 -12.90 -14.38
CA ASN A 656 -22.03 -11.96 -13.86
C ASN A 656 -21.50 -10.51 -13.89
N THR A 657 -22.41 -9.57 -14.06
CA THR A 657 -22.15 -8.13 -13.96
C THR A 657 -23.18 -7.49 -13.04
N GLU A 658 -22.72 -6.87 -11.96
CA GLU A 658 -23.54 -6.11 -11.03
C GLU A 658 -23.19 -4.63 -11.07
N SER A 659 -24.19 -3.77 -10.92
CA SER A 659 -23.98 -2.33 -10.70
C SER A 659 -24.16 -2.01 -9.22
N ARG A 660 -23.16 -1.35 -8.62
CA ARG A 660 -23.17 -0.88 -7.23
C ARG A 660 -22.90 0.63 -7.20
N GLY A 661 -23.95 1.42 -7.41
CA GLY A 661 -23.86 2.88 -7.45
C GLY A 661 -23.02 3.34 -8.66
N ASP A 662 -21.92 4.04 -8.41
CA ASP A 662 -21.01 4.56 -9.45
C ASP A 662 -19.96 3.53 -9.92
N MET A 663 -19.96 2.33 -9.34
CA MET A 663 -19.03 1.24 -9.65
C MET A 663 -19.77 0.04 -10.24
N PHE A 664 -19.10 -0.69 -11.12
CA PHE A 664 -19.52 -1.99 -11.62
C PHE A 664 -18.64 -3.08 -10.99
N VAL A 665 -19.26 -4.21 -10.66
CA VAL A 665 -18.59 -5.43 -10.21
C VAL A 665 -18.78 -6.49 -11.28
N LEU A 666 -17.67 -7.01 -11.80
CA LEU A 666 -17.58 -8.01 -12.85
C LEU A 666 -17.04 -9.31 -12.25
N ASN A 667 -17.81 -10.39 -12.33
CA ASN A 667 -17.34 -11.72 -11.97
C ASN A 667 -16.96 -12.47 -13.24
N ALA A 668 -15.75 -12.98 -13.31
CA ALA A 668 -15.23 -13.67 -14.48
C ALA A 668 -14.38 -14.88 -14.11
N ASP A 669 -14.38 -15.90 -14.97
CA ASP A 669 -13.47 -17.03 -14.88
C ASP A 669 -12.30 -16.77 -15.83
N VAL A 670 -11.06 -16.71 -15.32
CA VAL A 670 -9.87 -16.40 -16.12
C VAL A 670 -8.71 -17.35 -15.79
N PRO A 671 -7.99 -17.92 -16.77
CA PRO A 671 -6.80 -18.72 -16.50
C PRO A 671 -5.73 -17.92 -15.75
N LEU A 672 -5.12 -18.53 -14.71
CA LEU A 672 -4.10 -17.86 -13.90
C LEU A 672 -2.90 -17.39 -14.74
N SER A 673 -2.53 -18.19 -15.74
CA SER A 673 -1.49 -17.90 -16.74
C SER A 673 -1.71 -16.56 -17.46
N GLN A 674 -2.96 -16.16 -17.65
CA GLN A 674 -3.37 -14.94 -18.32
C GLN A 674 -3.60 -13.77 -17.37
N MET A 675 -3.50 -13.96 -16.05
CA MET A 675 -3.68 -12.88 -15.06
C MET A 675 -2.39 -12.13 -14.72
N PHE A 676 -1.23 -12.64 -15.15
CA PHE A 676 0.04 -11.94 -14.95
C PHE A 676 0.02 -10.56 -15.63
N GLY A 677 0.39 -9.53 -14.86
CA GLY A 677 0.39 -8.14 -15.32
C GLY A 677 -1.00 -7.51 -15.49
N TYR A 678 -2.10 -8.21 -15.17
CA TYR A 678 -3.45 -7.64 -15.29
C TYR A 678 -3.65 -6.41 -14.40
N ALA A 679 -3.07 -6.40 -13.20
CA ALA A 679 -3.11 -5.25 -12.30
C ALA A 679 -2.64 -3.95 -12.97
N THR A 680 -1.55 -4.02 -13.75
CA THR A 680 -0.98 -2.87 -14.46
C THR A 680 -1.91 -2.39 -15.58
N GLU A 681 -2.46 -3.30 -16.37
CA GLU A 681 -3.41 -2.98 -17.45
C GLU A 681 -4.71 -2.39 -16.88
N LEU A 682 -5.30 -3.05 -15.87
CA LEU A 682 -6.50 -2.63 -15.17
C LEU A 682 -6.35 -1.20 -14.65
N ARG A 683 -5.24 -0.92 -13.95
CA ARG A 683 -4.97 0.43 -13.46
C ARG A 683 -4.78 1.44 -14.59
N GLY A 684 -4.15 1.04 -15.70
CA GLY A 684 -3.96 1.90 -16.86
C GLY A 684 -5.28 2.45 -17.39
N PHE A 685 -6.27 1.60 -17.64
CA PHE A 685 -7.53 2.00 -18.25
C PHE A 685 -8.63 2.43 -17.25
N THR A 686 -8.51 2.03 -15.97
CA THR A 686 -9.38 2.53 -14.88
C THR A 686 -8.83 3.77 -14.19
N SER A 687 -7.70 4.28 -14.67
CA SER A 687 -6.95 5.36 -14.01
C SER A 687 -6.63 5.06 -12.53
N GLY A 688 -6.31 3.80 -12.22
CA GLY A 688 -5.91 3.35 -10.89
C GLY A 688 -7.06 3.16 -9.90
N GLN A 689 -8.31 3.24 -10.34
CA GLN A 689 -9.49 3.04 -9.48
C GLN A 689 -10.02 1.60 -9.52
N GLY A 690 -9.58 0.81 -10.51
CA GLY A 690 -9.96 -0.59 -10.63
C GLY A 690 -9.24 -1.45 -9.62
N GLU A 691 -10.00 -2.32 -8.97
CA GLU A 691 -9.52 -3.34 -8.04
C GLU A 691 -9.99 -4.71 -8.53
N PHE A 692 -9.22 -5.75 -8.23
CA PHE A 692 -9.65 -7.12 -8.50
C PHE A 692 -9.17 -8.06 -7.41
N SER A 693 -9.88 -9.17 -7.23
CA SER A 693 -9.48 -10.28 -6.38
C SER A 693 -9.45 -11.57 -7.18
N LEU A 694 -8.66 -12.53 -6.71
CA LEU A 694 -8.46 -13.84 -7.34
C LEU A 694 -8.73 -14.93 -6.32
N GLU A 695 -9.55 -15.90 -6.68
CA GLU A 695 -9.75 -17.13 -5.91
C GLU A 695 -9.62 -18.35 -6.84
N TYR A 696 -8.95 -19.39 -6.38
CA TYR A 696 -8.85 -20.63 -7.15
C TYR A 696 -10.25 -21.25 -7.30
N LYS A 697 -10.63 -21.59 -8.54
CA LYS A 697 -11.93 -22.22 -8.83
C LYS A 697 -11.77 -23.69 -9.23
N ARG A 698 -11.07 -23.94 -10.33
CA ARG A 698 -10.91 -25.29 -10.92
C ARG A 698 -9.71 -25.34 -11.86
N HIS A 699 -9.49 -26.48 -12.51
CA HIS A 699 -8.57 -26.59 -13.65
C HIS A 699 -9.34 -26.94 -14.92
N ASP A 700 -9.07 -26.23 -16.01
CA ASP A 700 -9.69 -26.44 -17.33
C ASP A 700 -8.63 -26.89 -18.36
N PRO A 701 -9.01 -27.59 -19.43
CA PRO A 701 -8.08 -27.99 -20.49
C PRO A 701 -7.41 -26.79 -21.17
N VAL A 702 -6.09 -26.88 -21.35
CA VAL A 702 -5.29 -25.87 -22.05
C VAL A 702 -5.61 -25.92 -23.56
N PRO A 703 -5.80 -24.76 -24.22
CA PRO A 703 -6.03 -24.73 -25.66
C PRO A 703 -4.83 -25.26 -26.47
N PRO A 704 -5.07 -25.85 -27.65
CA PRO A 704 -4.03 -26.48 -28.47
C PRO A 704 -2.80 -25.59 -28.75
N ASN A 705 -3.00 -24.29 -28.95
CA ASN A 705 -1.93 -23.35 -29.28
C ASN A 705 -0.91 -23.15 -28.15
N GLU A 706 -1.32 -23.33 -26.88
CA GLU A 706 -0.43 -23.14 -25.72
C GLU A 706 0.26 -24.45 -25.32
N ILE A 707 -0.35 -25.61 -25.61
CA ILE A 707 0.20 -26.94 -25.32
C ILE A 707 1.61 -27.11 -25.88
N GLU A 708 1.82 -26.74 -27.15
CA GLU A 708 3.15 -26.87 -27.80
C GLU A 708 4.22 -26.05 -27.08
N THR A 709 3.86 -24.86 -26.62
CA THR A 709 4.77 -23.96 -25.90
C THR A 709 5.15 -24.52 -24.54
N ILE A 710 4.19 -25.08 -23.80
CA ILE A 710 4.42 -25.71 -22.48
C ILE A 710 5.33 -26.93 -22.64
N ILE A 711 5.05 -27.81 -23.62
CA ILE A 711 5.86 -29.00 -23.90
C ILE A 711 7.29 -28.60 -24.34
N ALA A 712 7.43 -27.57 -25.17
CA ALA A 712 8.74 -27.07 -25.60
C ALA A 712 9.55 -26.52 -24.41
N LYS A 713 8.90 -25.80 -23.49
CA LYS A 713 9.54 -25.29 -22.25
C LYS A 713 10.06 -26.43 -21.39
N PHE A 714 9.26 -27.48 -21.19
CA PHE A 714 9.68 -28.68 -20.46
C PHE A 714 10.87 -29.40 -21.13
N LYS A 715 10.81 -29.61 -22.45
CA LYS A 715 11.93 -30.24 -23.20
C LYS A 715 13.24 -29.44 -23.08
N LYS A 716 13.16 -28.11 -23.02
CA LYS A 716 14.33 -27.23 -22.85
C LYS A 716 14.92 -27.34 -21.44
N GLN A 717 14.07 -27.36 -20.40
CA GLN A 717 14.54 -27.58 -19.02
C GLN A 717 15.23 -28.94 -18.86
N LYS A 718 14.67 -30.00 -19.45
CA LYS A 718 15.23 -31.36 -19.38
C LYS A 718 16.55 -31.55 -20.15
N ARG A 719 16.88 -30.65 -21.08
CA ARG A 719 18.16 -30.64 -21.82
C ARG A 719 19.23 -29.79 -21.14
N GLY A 720 18.86 -28.93 -20.20
CA GLY A 720 19.77 -28.05 -19.45
C GLY A 720 20.16 -28.59 -18.07
N GLN A 721 19.46 -29.62 -17.58
CA GLN A 721 19.93 -30.53 -16.52
C GLN A 721 20.70 -31.68 -17.16
#